data_AF-A0A9P7UQA4-F1
#
_entry.id   AF-A0A9P7UQA4-F1
#
_cell.length_a   1.000
_cell.length_b   1.000
_cell.length_c   1.000
_cell.angle_alpha   90.00
_cell.angle_beta   90.00
_cell.angle_gamma   90.00
#
_symmetry.space_group_name_H-M   'P 1'
#
loop_
_entity.id
_entity.type
_entity.pdbx_description
1 polymer ?
#
loop_
_entity_poly.entity_id
_entity_poly.type
_entity_poly.pdbx_seq_one_letter_code
_entity_poly.pdbx_strand_id
1 'polypeptide(L)'
;MSSLSLGNIGSNSPPPGASTSLTADLPLIPTLLSILPTIRSAPPTTQIQWCRDVLLLVDKAAATSAALASTYPNSASSSSTDPPSGPVVLDDQQLAQLAQIAVPLALQIAGQAPTSGSMNGIQAYVAEALYHRACLTASGAFPEHVKQNPRQAFRDFEGAARGGYARAWFRIGRDYEAFGDVVHAKECFERGAKNGVAACMYRLGMAHLLGQLNLPVSPEIALPLLKRAAVASHLDSPQPGYVYALLLLGEFTQYTVPPHLWNQLQLLPPHLAHLPGNQGVQGEAKTHLERSAHLHFAPAQYKLGHAYEFAVPPWEFDALLSVEWYSRASQQGEVEADMALSKWFLCGSGDVAGPNGFDKDESLARVFAEKAARRGLPSAEFGLAYYFEVGVGGEKNLNESIAWYAKAASHGNTDAADRLAALQQPSPQSLSRAEHDNITENKLVRTRTQAKLRSEAQKVRDGYLEKQEPPQMYQASSYGGPPPGHPGPQQPYRRDSKQVVELIRKNTLGSSGSSDAPGGPGRHHGRYTTEPKPGGPPHPTPQGSLPPQGYGNPGPQLGLPKQYPNANRYTLVDHGSGSPKPSTSPHGSPGLGHPGRVPSAGPPGSSHGPGNRPGSSGGPAGGTPKPRPSGPQTFAEMGIQSGKADEKDCVVM
;
A
#
# COMPACT_ATOMS: atom_id res chain seq x y z
N MET A 1 39.09 -17.93 37.10
CA MET A 1 38.66 -18.80 35.98
C MET A 1 37.44 -19.59 36.44
N SER A 2 36.55 -19.87 35.49
CA SER A 2 35.29 -20.63 35.60
C SER A 2 34.02 -19.77 35.57
N SER A 3 33.50 -19.73 34.35
CA SER A 3 32.31 -19.07 33.80
C SER A 3 31.01 -19.70 34.26
N LEU A 4 30.03 -18.87 34.61
CA LEU A 4 28.62 -19.22 34.72
C LEU A 4 27.91 -18.95 33.39
N SER A 5 27.22 -19.99 32.90
CA SER A 5 26.32 -19.97 31.76
C SER A 5 24.91 -19.62 32.23
N LEU A 6 24.28 -18.61 31.61
CA LEU A 6 22.85 -18.33 31.74
C LEU A 6 22.27 -17.88 30.39
N GLY A 7 21.35 -18.69 29.88
CA GLY A 7 20.01 -18.24 29.52
C GLY A 7 19.84 -17.39 28.26
N ASN A 8 19.64 -18.08 27.13
CA ASN A 8 19.10 -17.53 25.90
C ASN A 8 17.63 -17.11 26.11
N ILE A 9 17.35 -15.82 26.29
CA ILE A 9 15.99 -15.25 26.27
C ILE A 9 15.74 -14.69 24.88
N GLY A 10 14.82 -15.34 24.16
CA GLY A 10 14.31 -14.88 22.88
C GLY A 10 13.57 -13.55 23.03
N SER A 11 14.08 -12.53 22.36
CA SER A 11 13.37 -11.28 22.11
C SER A 11 13.45 -11.00 20.61
N ASN A 12 12.30 -10.95 19.95
CA ASN A 12 12.16 -10.53 18.56
C ASN A 12 12.02 -8.99 18.48
N SER A 13 12.79 -8.31 19.33
CA SER A 13 13.15 -6.91 19.17
C SER A 13 14.63 -6.91 18.87
N PRO A 14 15.11 -6.17 17.85
CA PRO A 14 16.54 -5.93 17.77
C PRO A 14 16.98 -5.40 19.14
N PRO A 15 18.11 -5.85 19.70
CA PRO A 15 18.63 -5.26 20.93
C PRO A 15 18.72 -3.74 20.71
N PRO A 16 18.54 -2.91 21.76
CA PRO A 16 18.65 -1.46 21.62
C PRO A 16 20.04 -1.13 21.07
N GLY A 17 20.12 -0.83 19.76
CA GLY A 17 21.38 -0.59 19.06
C GLY A 17 21.73 -1.55 17.91
N ALA A 18 20.99 -2.64 17.66
CA ALA A 18 21.19 -3.41 16.43
C ALA A 18 20.60 -2.65 15.24
N SER A 19 21.43 -2.37 14.23
CA SER A 19 20.99 -1.90 12.93
C SER A 19 20.04 -2.93 12.34
N THR A 20 18.73 -2.67 12.40
CA THR A 20 17.74 -3.39 11.60
C THR A 20 18.22 -3.31 10.16
N SER A 21 18.49 -4.47 9.55
CA SER A 21 18.88 -4.56 8.14
C SER A 21 18.02 -3.62 7.30
N LEU A 22 18.65 -2.83 6.41
CA LEU A 22 17.92 -1.96 5.51
C LEU A 22 16.95 -2.78 4.64
N THR A 23 17.32 -4.03 4.36
CA THR A 23 16.54 -4.99 3.57
C THR A 23 15.79 -5.98 4.46
N ALA A 24 14.53 -6.28 4.11
CA ALA A 24 13.77 -7.39 4.66
C ALA A 24 13.32 -8.31 3.52
N ASP A 25 13.78 -9.56 3.57
CA ASP A 25 13.38 -10.57 2.60
C ASP A 25 11.97 -11.05 2.92
N LEU A 26 11.13 -11.14 1.89
CA LEU A 26 9.82 -11.77 2.03
C LEU A 26 10.00 -13.29 2.03
N PRO A 27 9.17 -14.02 2.80
CA PRO A 27 9.14 -15.47 2.68
C PRO A 27 8.75 -15.86 1.26
N LEU A 28 9.46 -16.82 0.68
CA LEU A 28 9.21 -17.32 -0.67
C LEU A 28 8.37 -18.61 -0.60
N ILE A 29 7.40 -18.76 -1.49
CA ILE A 29 6.57 -19.97 -1.59
C ILE A 29 7.43 -21.24 -1.69
N PRO A 30 8.47 -21.32 -2.56
CA PRO A 30 9.36 -22.49 -2.61
C PRO A 30 10.05 -22.82 -1.28
N THR A 31 10.43 -21.79 -0.50
CA THR A 31 11.05 -21.95 0.82
C THR A 31 10.05 -22.48 1.84
N LEU A 32 8.80 -21.99 1.81
CA LEU A 32 7.75 -22.48 2.70
C LEU A 32 7.33 -23.93 2.36
N LEU A 33 7.31 -24.27 1.07
CA LEU A 33 7.03 -25.64 0.58
C LEU A 33 8.12 -26.64 0.98
N SER A 34 9.39 -26.24 0.99
CA SER A 34 10.49 -27.15 1.38
C SER A 34 10.46 -27.52 2.86
N ILE A 35 9.89 -26.66 3.72
CA ILE A 35 9.71 -26.89 5.16
C ILE A 35 8.46 -27.74 5.45
N LEU A 36 7.49 -27.76 4.53
CA LEU A 36 6.20 -28.40 4.71
C LEU A 36 6.25 -29.87 5.20
N PRO A 37 7.16 -30.75 4.73
CA PRO A 37 7.19 -32.14 5.17
C PRO A 37 7.53 -32.33 6.66
N THR A 38 8.26 -31.39 7.27
CA THR A 38 8.78 -31.50 8.65
C THR A 38 8.05 -30.60 9.64
N ILE A 39 7.16 -29.70 9.18
CA ILE A 39 6.54 -28.67 10.02
C ILE A 39 5.70 -29.24 11.16
N ARG A 40 5.00 -30.36 10.94
CA ARG A 40 4.15 -30.99 11.98
C ARG A 40 4.98 -31.55 13.15
N SER A 41 6.21 -31.96 12.90
CA SER A 41 7.16 -32.43 13.92
C SER A 41 8.06 -31.33 14.49
N ALA A 42 8.04 -30.14 13.91
CA ALA A 42 8.85 -29.00 14.35
C ALA A 42 8.38 -28.46 15.72
N PRO A 43 9.25 -27.77 16.48
CA PRO A 43 8.83 -27.15 17.73
C PRO A 43 7.73 -26.11 17.51
N PRO A 44 6.83 -25.87 18.50
CA PRO A 44 5.69 -24.96 18.35
C PRO A 44 6.06 -23.53 17.92
N THR A 45 7.24 -23.06 18.32
CA THR A 45 7.79 -21.76 17.91
C THR A 45 8.07 -21.68 16.40
N THR A 46 8.62 -22.74 15.81
CA THR A 46 8.86 -22.83 14.35
C THR A 46 7.55 -23.01 13.60
N GLN A 47 6.60 -23.78 14.16
CA GLN A 47 5.26 -23.94 13.60
C GLN A 47 4.55 -22.59 13.47
N ILE A 48 4.54 -21.78 14.55
CA ILE A 48 3.86 -20.49 14.50
C ILE A 48 4.57 -19.48 13.59
N GLN A 49 5.90 -19.50 13.53
CA GLN A 49 6.67 -18.66 12.60
C GLN A 49 6.33 -18.99 11.14
N TRP A 50 6.31 -20.28 10.79
CA TRP A 50 5.90 -20.71 9.45
C TRP A 50 4.45 -20.32 9.14
N CYS A 51 3.53 -20.46 10.10
CA CYS A 51 2.14 -20.01 9.93
C CYS A 51 2.05 -18.51 9.68
N ARG A 52 2.80 -17.69 10.44
CA ARG A 52 2.86 -16.24 10.26
C ARG A 52 3.34 -15.89 8.86
N ASP A 53 4.41 -16.52 8.39
CA ASP A 53 5.00 -16.23 7.09
C ASP A 53 4.05 -16.63 5.94
N VAL A 54 3.32 -17.75 6.07
CA VAL A 54 2.25 -18.12 5.13
C VAL A 54 1.11 -17.10 5.15
N LEU A 55 0.62 -16.72 6.34
CA LEU A 55 -0.47 -15.75 6.49
C LEU A 55 -0.09 -14.37 5.95
N LEU A 56 1.17 -13.95 6.09
CA LEU A 56 1.68 -12.72 5.50
C LEU A 56 1.56 -12.74 3.97
N LEU A 57 1.87 -13.87 3.31
CA LEU A 57 1.72 -14.02 1.87
C LEU A 57 0.24 -14.05 1.45
N VAL A 58 -0.62 -14.70 2.24
CA VAL A 58 -2.08 -14.70 2.03
C VAL A 58 -2.63 -13.28 2.08
N ASP A 59 -2.29 -12.51 3.12
CA ASP A 59 -2.75 -11.13 3.28
C ASP A 59 -2.29 -10.24 2.11
N LYS A 60 -1.05 -10.43 1.65
CA LYS A 60 -0.51 -9.73 0.47
C LYS A 60 -1.21 -10.11 -0.83
N ALA A 61 -1.45 -11.40 -1.06
CA ALA A 61 -2.18 -11.87 -2.23
C ALA A 61 -3.60 -11.31 -2.23
N ALA A 62 -4.30 -11.39 -1.09
CA ALA A 62 -5.65 -10.89 -0.94
C ALA A 62 -5.74 -9.37 -1.15
N ALA A 63 -4.79 -8.59 -0.62
CA ALA A 63 -4.72 -7.15 -0.86
C ALA A 63 -4.49 -6.81 -2.34
N THR A 64 -3.65 -7.58 -3.03
CA THR A 64 -3.37 -7.41 -4.46
C THR A 64 -4.62 -7.71 -5.30
N SER A 65 -5.31 -8.82 -5.02
CA SER A 65 -6.58 -9.18 -5.68
C SER A 65 -7.68 -8.15 -5.41
N ALA A 66 -7.76 -7.62 -4.18
CA ALA A 66 -8.71 -6.55 -3.83
C ALA A 66 -8.42 -5.24 -4.58
N ALA A 67 -7.15 -4.86 -4.70
CA ALA A 67 -6.73 -3.69 -5.48
C ALA A 67 -7.09 -3.85 -6.96
N LEU A 68 -6.90 -5.04 -7.53
CA LEU A 68 -7.27 -5.37 -8.91
C LEU A 68 -8.79 -5.39 -9.16
N ALA A 69 -9.59 -5.78 -8.16
CA ALA A 69 -11.04 -5.88 -8.28
C ALA A 69 -11.77 -4.52 -8.14
N SER A 70 -11.12 -3.49 -7.60
CA SER A 70 -11.73 -2.18 -7.38
C SER A 70 -11.88 -1.39 -8.69
N THR A 71 -13.13 -1.05 -9.09
CA THR A 71 -13.43 -0.27 -10.30
C THR A 71 -13.08 1.22 -10.17
N TYR A 72 -12.80 1.69 -8.95
CA TYR A 72 -12.37 3.06 -8.64
C TYR A 72 -11.23 3.03 -7.60
N PRO A 73 -9.95 2.97 -8.04
CA PRO A 73 -8.81 2.75 -7.14
C PRO A 73 -8.49 3.93 -6.23
N ASN A 74 -8.95 5.15 -6.55
CA ASN A 74 -8.67 6.34 -5.75
C ASN A 74 -9.29 6.34 -4.34
N SER A 75 -10.11 5.33 -4.00
CA SER A 75 -10.66 5.15 -2.64
C SER A 75 -10.06 3.97 -1.88
N ALA A 76 -9.43 3.01 -2.57
CA ALA A 76 -8.78 1.88 -1.95
C ALA A 76 -7.28 2.18 -1.88
N SER A 77 -6.89 3.07 -0.97
CA SER A 77 -5.49 3.20 -0.63
C SER A 77 -4.97 1.80 -0.26
N SER A 78 -3.85 1.37 -0.84
CA SER A 78 -3.02 0.23 -0.42
C SER A 78 -2.51 0.38 1.04
N SER A 79 -3.04 1.36 1.79
CA SER A 79 -2.71 1.77 3.15
C SER A 79 -3.69 1.26 4.22
N SER A 80 -4.72 0.48 3.84
CA SER A 80 -5.55 -0.21 4.84
C SER A 80 -4.68 -1.17 5.64
N THR A 81 -4.62 -0.95 6.94
CA THR A 81 -3.94 -1.85 7.88
C THR A 81 -4.72 -3.11 8.14
N ASP A 82 -6.00 -3.15 7.77
CA ASP A 82 -6.83 -4.30 7.99
C ASP A 82 -6.78 -5.23 6.78
N PRO A 83 -6.58 -6.54 7.01
CA PRO A 83 -6.74 -7.51 5.94
C PRO A 83 -8.17 -7.38 5.38
N PRO A 84 -8.35 -7.61 4.07
CA PRO A 84 -9.67 -7.54 3.45
C PRO A 84 -10.66 -8.42 4.20
N SER A 85 -11.86 -7.89 4.47
CA SER A 85 -12.91 -8.61 5.17
C SER A 85 -13.67 -9.53 4.22
N GLY A 86 -13.96 -10.74 4.66
CA GLY A 86 -14.68 -11.76 3.90
C GLY A 86 -13.76 -12.87 3.40
N PRO A 87 -14.33 -13.87 2.70
CA PRO A 87 -13.59 -15.04 2.24
C PRO A 87 -12.48 -14.63 1.27
N VAL A 88 -11.27 -15.14 1.49
CA VAL A 88 -10.12 -14.88 0.62
C VAL A 88 -10.16 -15.83 -0.58
N VAL A 89 -9.94 -15.27 -1.78
CA VAL A 89 -9.74 -16.04 -3.01
C VAL A 89 -8.26 -16.01 -3.35
N LEU A 90 -7.62 -17.18 -3.43
CA LEU A 90 -6.20 -17.33 -3.76
C LEU A 90 -6.07 -17.95 -5.15
N ASP A 91 -5.53 -17.19 -6.10
CA ASP A 91 -5.30 -17.67 -7.47
C ASP A 91 -4.10 -18.63 -7.54
N ASP A 92 -3.10 -18.44 -6.68
CA ASP A 92 -1.93 -19.31 -6.57
C ASP A 92 -2.27 -20.60 -5.80
N GLN A 93 -2.29 -21.72 -6.51
CA GLN A 93 -2.58 -23.04 -5.95
C GLN A 93 -1.58 -23.48 -4.87
N GLN A 94 -0.30 -23.11 -5.00
CA GLN A 94 0.72 -23.45 -4.02
C GLN A 94 0.50 -22.67 -2.71
N LEU A 95 0.19 -21.38 -2.81
CA LEU A 95 -0.16 -20.57 -1.65
C LEU A 95 -1.45 -21.06 -0.97
N ALA A 96 -2.46 -21.44 -1.76
CA ALA A 96 -3.69 -22.03 -1.25
C ALA A 96 -3.43 -23.34 -0.47
N GLN A 97 -2.56 -24.21 -0.98
CA GLN A 97 -2.15 -25.43 -0.29
C GLN A 97 -1.44 -25.14 1.05
N LEU A 98 -0.54 -24.15 1.07
CA LEU A 98 0.14 -23.73 2.29
C LEU A 98 -0.88 -23.21 3.33
N ALA A 99 -1.84 -22.37 2.90
CA ALA A 99 -2.87 -21.79 3.76
C ALA A 99 -3.78 -22.85 4.40
N GLN A 100 -4.18 -23.88 3.64
CA GLN A 100 -4.98 -25.01 4.15
C GLN A 100 -4.30 -25.79 5.30
N ILE A 101 -2.98 -25.68 5.42
CA ILE A 101 -2.21 -26.34 6.48
C ILE A 101 -1.89 -25.34 7.61
N ALA A 102 -1.51 -24.11 7.26
CA ALA A 102 -1.18 -23.06 8.23
C ALA A 102 -2.37 -22.65 9.10
N VAL A 103 -3.56 -22.48 8.53
CA VAL A 103 -4.73 -22.02 9.27
C VAL A 103 -5.12 -23.02 10.38
N PRO A 104 -5.36 -24.32 10.10
CA PRO A 104 -5.64 -25.28 11.16
C PRO A 104 -4.52 -25.41 12.20
N LEU A 105 -3.25 -25.32 11.78
CA LEU A 105 -2.11 -25.42 12.69
C LEU A 105 -2.06 -24.24 13.67
N ALA A 106 -2.24 -23.01 13.18
CA ALA A 106 -2.32 -21.82 14.02
C ALA A 106 -3.51 -21.90 15.00
N LEU A 107 -4.68 -22.36 14.53
CA LEU A 107 -5.86 -22.55 15.38
C LEU A 107 -5.63 -23.61 16.46
N GLN A 108 -4.95 -24.72 16.14
CA GLN A 108 -4.59 -25.76 17.09
C GLN A 108 -3.67 -25.23 18.20
N ILE A 109 -2.65 -24.44 17.85
CA ILE A 109 -1.74 -23.82 18.82
C ILE A 109 -2.50 -22.81 19.69
N ALA A 110 -3.36 -21.98 19.08
CA ALA A 110 -4.20 -21.02 19.80
C ALA A 110 -5.20 -21.70 20.77
N GLY A 111 -5.60 -22.94 20.48
CA GLY A 111 -6.44 -23.77 21.34
C GLY A 111 -5.78 -24.21 22.65
N GLN A 112 -4.46 -24.08 22.78
CA GLN A 112 -3.71 -24.36 24.02
C GLN A 112 -3.87 -23.26 25.07
N ALA A 113 -4.44 -22.12 24.68
CA ALA A 113 -4.70 -21.01 25.61
C ALA A 113 -5.75 -21.40 26.67
N PRO A 114 -5.59 -20.94 27.92
CA PRO A 114 -6.55 -21.23 28.98
C PRO A 114 -7.92 -20.62 28.64
N THR A 115 -8.97 -21.44 28.72
CA THR A 115 -10.36 -21.03 28.45
C THR A 115 -10.98 -20.23 29.60
N SER A 116 -10.46 -20.41 30.82
CA SER A 116 -10.86 -19.69 32.03
C SER A 116 -9.65 -19.56 32.97
N GLY A 117 -9.17 -18.35 33.20
CA GLY A 117 -8.01 -18.08 34.06
C GLY A 117 -7.25 -16.81 33.69
N SER A 118 -6.19 -16.51 34.45
CA SER A 118 -5.29 -15.41 34.12
C SER A 118 -4.49 -15.74 32.87
N MET A 119 -4.45 -14.82 31.90
CA MET A 119 -3.60 -14.91 30.70
C MET A 119 -2.12 -14.65 31.01
N ASN A 120 -1.78 -14.38 32.28
CA ASN A 120 -0.40 -14.16 32.71
C ASN A 120 0.36 -15.50 32.71
N GLY A 121 1.48 -15.54 31.99
CA GLY A 121 2.37 -16.70 31.96
C GLY A 121 2.06 -17.72 30.85
N ILE A 122 1.18 -17.40 29.90
CA ILE A 122 1.06 -18.22 28.67
C ILE A 122 2.36 -18.14 27.87
N GLN A 123 2.69 -19.22 27.16
CA GLN A 123 3.88 -19.26 26.31
C GLN A 123 3.75 -18.27 25.15
N ALA A 124 4.85 -17.59 24.79
CA ALA A 124 4.84 -16.53 23.78
C ALA A 124 4.28 -16.98 22.42
N TYR A 125 4.58 -18.22 22.01
CA TYR A 125 4.06 -18.78 20.75
C TYR A 125 2.54 -19.01 20.78
N VAL A 126 1.95 -19.27 21.95
CA VAL A 126 0.50 -19.38 22.13
C VAL A 126 -0.15 -18.00 22.07
N ALA A 127 0.49 -16.98 22.66
CA ALA A 127 0.03 -15.59 22.56
C ALA A 127 0.04 -15.09 21.11
N GLU A 128 1.08 -15.42 20.33
CA GLU A 128 1.15 -15.13 18.89
C GLU A 128 0.08 -15.89 18.10
N ALA A 129 -0.14 -17.17 18.40
CA ALA A 129 -1.22 -17.95 17.77
C ALA A 129 -2.62 -17.39 18.07
N LEU A 130 -2.86 -16.91 19.29
CA LEU A 130 -4.10 -16.21 19.65
C LEU A 130 -4.30 -14.95 18.81
N TYR A 131 -3.23 -14.17 18.58
CA TYR A 131 -3.31 -13.01 17.70
C TYR A 131 -3.68 -13.39 16.26
N HIS A 132 -3.07 -14.44 15.70
CA HIS A 132 -3.42 -14.89 14.35
C HIS A 132 -4.85 -15.45 14.26
N ARG A 133 -5.31 -16.19 15.28
CA ARG A 133 -6.73 -16.60 15.38
C ARG A 133 -7.65 -15.40 15.42
N ALA A 134 -7.31 -14.36 16.19
CA ALA A 134 -8.08 -13.12 16.26
C ALA A 134 -8.18 -12.45 14.89
N CYS A 135 -7.06 -12.32 14.15
CA CYS A 135 -7.05 -11.78 12.79
C CYS A 135 -7.98 -12.57 11.85
N LEU A 136 -7.88 -13.90 11.83
CA LEU A 136 -8.71 -14.78 11.00
C LEU A 136 -10.20 -14.67 11.37
N THR A 137 -10.50 -14.57 12.66
CA THR A 137 -11.87 -14.45 13.18
C THR A 137 -12.47 -13.06 12.92
N ALA A 138 -11.65 -12.01 12.93
CA ALA A 138 -12.08 -10.65 12.62
C ALA A 138 -12.34 -10.48 11.12
N SER A 139 -11.41 -10.93 10.27
CA SER A 139 -11.53 -10.81 8.81
C SER A 139 -12.59 -11.73 8.24
N GLY A 140 -12.73 -12.94 8.78
CA GLY A 140 -13.55 -13.99 8.16
C GLY A 140 -12.93 -14.56 6.89
N ALA A 141 -11.60 -14.50 6.76
CA ALA A 141 -10.84 -14.91 5.58
C ALA A 141 -11.02 -16.39 5.20
N PHE A 142 -11.13 -17.28 6.20
CA PHE A 142 -11.23 -18.73 6.03
C PHE A 142 -12.46 -19.26 6.79
N PRO A 143 -13.69 -19.00 6.29
CA PRO A 143 -14.94 -19.33 6.98
C PRO A 143 -15.14 -20.85 7.20
N GLU A 144 -14.48 -21.70 6.42
CA GLU A 144 -14.46 -23.15 6.57
C GLU A 144 -13.72 -23.60 7.85
N HIS A 145 -12.78 -22.79 8.33
CA HIS A 145 -11.99 -23.09 9.52
C HIS A 145 -12.47 -22.29 10.75
N VAL A 146 -12.79 -21.01 10.57
CA VAL A 146 -13.24 -20.14 11.66
C VAL A 146 -14.30 -19.17 11.18
N LYS A 147 -15.46 -19.16 11.85
CA LYS A 147 -16.54 -18.23 11.54
C LYS A 147 -16.17 -16.82 11.97
N GLN A 148 -16.55 -15.83 11.17
CA GLN A 148 -16.35 -14.43 11.51
C GLN A 148 -17.07 -14.09 12.82
N ASN A 149 -16.34 -13.57 13.80
CA ASN A 149 -16.88 -13.20 15.11
C ASN A 149 -16.05 -12.08 15.76
N PRO A 150 -16.38 -10.80 15.50
CA PRO A 150 -15.60 -9.67 16.01
C PRO A 150 -15.47 -9.62 17.54
N ARG A 151 -16.48 -10.08 18.29
CA ARG A 151 -16.43 -10.10 19.76
C ARG A 151 -15.43 -11.12 20.28
N GLN A 152 -15.38 -12.28 19.65
CA GLN A 152 -14.38 -13.29 19.99
C GLN A 152 -12.98 -12.84 19.56
N ALA A 153 -12.85 -12.23 18.38
CA ALA A 153 -11.58 -11.67 17.93
C ALA A 153 -11.03 -10.63 18.91
N PHE A 154 -11.86 -9.71 19.41
CA PHE A 154 -11.45 -8.73 20.43
C PHE A 154 -10.91 -9.40 21.71
N ARG A 155 -11.62 -10.43 22.21
CA ARG A 155 -11.17 -11.21 23.38
C ARG A 155 -9.84 -11.92 23.14
N ASP A 156 -9.64 -12.44 21.93
CA ASP A 156 -8.40 -13.11 21.55
C ASP A 156 -7.25 -12.11 21.39
N PHE A 157 -7.51 -10.89 20.87
CA PHE A 157 -6.52 -9.81 20.86
C PHE A 157 -6.13 -9.40 22.28
N GLU A 158 -7.09 -9.22 23.19
CA GLU A 158 -6.79 -8.94 24.59
C GLU A 158 -5.98 -10.06 25.25
N GLY A 159 -6.36 -11.32 24.99
CA GLY A 159 -5.65 -12.50 25.48
C GLY A 159 -4.20 -12.53 24.99
N ALA A 160 -3.99 -12.28 23.69
CA ALA A 160 -2.66 -12.19 23.09
C ALA A 160 -1.82 -11.05 23.70
N ALA A 161 -2.41 -9.85 23.85
CA ALA A 161 -1.73 -8.68 24.41
C ALA A 161 -1.29 -8.90 25.87
N ARG A 162 -2.20 -9.44 26.70
CA ARG A 162 -1.91 -9.77 28.11
C ARG A 162 -0.97 -10.95 28.25
N GLY A 163 -1.00 -11.88 27.29
CA GLY A 163 -0.06 -12.99 27.18
C GLY A 163 1.35 -12.63 26.69
N GLY A 164 1.63 -11.34 26.46
CA GLY A 164 2.95 -10.84 26.10
C GLY A 164 3.15 -10.57 24.60
N TYR A 165 2.16 -10.84 23.75
CA TYR A 165 2.24 -10.48 22.33
C TYR A 165 1.85 -9.01 22.12
N ALA A 166 2.80 -8.11 22.39
CA ALA A 166 2.56 -6.67 22.47
C ALA A 166 1.96 -6.05 21.19
N ARG A 167 2.21 -6.62 20.00
CA ARG A 167 1.66 -6.12 18.73
C ARG A 167 0.11 -6.08 18.72
N ALA A 168 -0.53 -6.94 19.51
CA ALA A 168 -1.99 -6.94 19.67
C ALA A 168 -2.54 -5.62 20.23
N TRP A 169 -1.76 -4.86 21.01
CA TRP A 169 -2.18 -3.55 21.55
C TRP A 169 -2.60 -2.56 20.46
N PHE A 170 -1.99 -2.63 19.28
CA PHE A 170 -2.36 -1.76 18.17
C PHE A 170 -3.77 -2.05 17.65
N ARG A 171 -4.13 -3.34 17.50
CA ARG A 171 -5.46 -3.75 17.06
C ARG A 171 -6.53 -3.37 18.06
N ILE A 172 -6.29 -3.64 19.34
CA ILE A 172 -7.21 -3.26 20.43
C ILE A 172 -7.42 -1.74 20.46
N GLY A 173 -6.34 -0.96 20.33
CA GLY A 173 -6.43 0.50 20.31
C GLY A 173 -7.25 1.02 19.13
N ARG A 174 -7.09 0.42 17.93
CA ARG A 174 -7.90 0.77 16.76
C ARG A 174 -9.36 0.38 16.91
N ASP A 175 -9.67 -0.75 17.53
CA ASP A 175 -11.05 -1.13 17.82
C ASP A 175 -11.72 -0.09 18.74
N TYR A 176 -11.06 0.30 19.84
CA TYR A 176 -11.57 1.36 20.72
C TYR A 176 -11.73 2.70 19.99
N GLU A 177 -10.77 3.06 19.15
CA GLU A 177 -10.82 4.28 18.35
C GLU A 177 -12.01 4.27 17.36
N ALA A 178 -12.27 3.13 16.73
CA ALA A 178 -13.44 2.94 15.85
C ALA A 178 -14.76 3.06 16.61
N PHE A 179 -14.82 2.63 17.87
CA PHE A 179 -15.97 2.81 18.76
C PHE A 179 -16.08 4.24 19.34
N GLY A 180 -15.07 5.09 19.15
CA GLY A 180 -15.02 6.44 19.70
C GLY A 180 -14.62 6.50 21.19
N ASP A 181 -14.12 5.40 21.76
CA ASP A 181 -13.55 5.36 23.10
C ASP A 181 -12.07 5.76 23.05
N VAL A 182 -11.87 7.07 22.94
CA VAL A 182 -10.55 7.68 22.78
C VAL A 182 -9.63 7.43 23.99
N VAL A 183 -10.20 7.31 25.19
CA VAL A 183 -9.42 7.14 26.43
C VAL A 183 -8.76 5.77 26.44
N HIS A 184 -9.54 4.71 26.23
CA HIS A 184 -9.00 3.35 26.18
C HIS A 184 -8.13 3.12 24.94
N ALA A 185 -8.46 3.74 23.80
CA ALA A 185 -7.60 3.70 22.61
C ALA A 185 -6.20 4.24 22.92
N LYS A 186 -6.12 5.44 23.52
CA LYS A 186 -4.86 6.06 23.94
C LYS A 186 -4.07 5.15 24.88
N GLU A 187 -4.70 4.61 25.93
CA GLU A 187 -4.02 3.71 26.87
C GLU A 187 -3.44 2.46 26.18
N CYS A 188 -4.18 1.87 25.24
CA CYS A 188 -3.70 0.73 24.46
C CYS A 188 -2.47 1.10 23.63
N PHE A 189 -2.50 2.25 22.95
CA PHE A 189 -1.35 2.71 22.18
C PHE A 189 -0.16 3.04 23.10
N GLU A 190 -0.37 3.62 24.29
CA GLU A 190 0.71 3.89 25.25
C GLU A 190 1.36 2.59 25.75
N ARG A 191 0.56 1.57 26.07
CA ARG A 191 1.05 0.24 26.45
C ARG A 191 1.84 -0.40 25.32
N GLY A 192 1.34 -0.35 24.09
CA GLY A 192 2.06 -0.86 22.92
C GLY A 192 3.37 -0.11 22.66
N ALA A 193 3.36 1.22 22.76
CA ALA A 193 4.54 2.06 22.56
C ALA A 193 5.62 1.83 23.64
N LYS A 194 5.22 1.59 24.88
CA LYS A 194 6.13 1.20 25.97
C LYS A 194 6.82 -0.14 25.70
N ASN A 195 6.15 -1.05 25.00
CA ASN A 195 6.69 -2.34 24.57
C ASN A 195 7.38 -2.29 23.18
N GLY A 196 7.64 -1.09 22.63
CA GLY A 196 8.38 -0.94 21.38
C GLY A 196 7.59 -1.26 20.11
N VAL A 197 6.25 -1.32 20.17
CA VAL A 197 5.42 -1.57 18.98
C VAL A 197 5.41 -0.35 18.07
N ALA A 198 5.98 -0.48 16.88
CA ALA A 198 6.14 0.60 15.90
C ALA A 198 4.82 1.29 15.55
N ALA A 199 3.78 0.52 15.24
CA ALA A 199 2.47 1.05 14.88
C ALA A 199 1.81 1.88 16.00
N CYS A 200 1.98 1.48 17.27
CA CYS A 200 1.48 2.25 18.41
C CYS A 200 2.27 3.55 18.62
N MET A 201 3.61 3.49 18.53
CA MET A 201 4.47 4.69 18.61
C MET A 201 4.12 5.67 17.50
N TYR A 202 3.90 5.17 16.28
CA TYR A 202 3.47 5.98 15.15
C TYR A 202 2.11 6.64 15.40
N ARG A 203 1.09 5.86 15.80
CA ARG A 203 -0.26 6.40 16.05
C ARG A 203 -0.27 7.49 17.11
N LEU A 204 0.45 7.30 18.22
CA LEU A 204 0.60 8.31 19.26
C LEU A 204 1.39 9.53 18.79
N GLY A 205 2.48 9.31 18.03
CA GLY A 205 3.28 10.38 17.45
C GLY A 205 2.42 11.27 16.53
N MET A 206 1.65 10.66 15.63
CA MET A 206 0.73 11.38 14.75
C MET A 206 -0.41 12.05 15.52
N ALA A 207 -0.93 11.40 16.57
CA ALA A 207 -1.96 12.01 17.41
C ALA A 207 -1.46 13.29 18.11
N HIS A 208 -0.24 13.28 18.62
CA HIS A 208 0.40 14.49 19.17
C HIS A 208 0.76 15.50 18.08
N LEU A 209 1.10 15.08 16.87
CA LEU A 209 1.44 16.02 15.79
C LEU A 209 0.21 16.77 15.26
N LEU A 210 -0.92 16.07 15.18
CA LEU A 210 -2.15 16.57 14.55
C LEU A 210 -3.25 16.96 15.56
N GLY A 211 -3.02 16.78 16.86
CA GLY A 211 -4.00 17.10 17.90
C GLY A 211 -5.20 16.15 17.94
N GLN A 212 -4.97 14.86 17.69
CA GLN A 212 -6.00 13.82 17.70
C GLN A 212 -6.04 13.09 19.06
N LEU A 213 -7.00 12.18 19.26
CA LEU A 213 -7.16 11.40 20.49
C LEU A 213 -7.27 12.25 21.78
N ASN A 214 -7.85 13.45 21.67
CA ASN A 214 -7.90 14.43 22.77
C ASN A 214 -6.50 14.79 23.33
N LEU A 215 -5.45 14.64 22.53
CA LEU A 215 -4.10 15.05 22.87
C LEU A 215 -3.83 16.46 22.33
N PRO A 216 -3.10 17.30 23.08
CA PRO A 216 -2.66 18.59 22.57
C PRO A 216 -1.63 18.41 21.45
N VAL A 217 -1.63 19.34 20.50
CA VAL A 217 -0.58 19.44 19.47
C VAL A 217 0.76 19.68 20.15
N SER A 218 1.70 18.75 20.00
CA SER A 218 3.02 18.80 20.60
C SER A 218 4.07 18.13 19.71
N PRO A 219 4.79 18.90 18.86
CA PRO A 219 5.85 18.35 18.02
C PRO A 219 7.02 17.80 18.86
N GLU A 220 7.26 18.36 20.04
CA GLU A 220 8.32 17.93 20.96
C GLU A 220 8.12 16.50 21.47
N ILE A 221 6.87 16.09 21.69
CA ILE A 221 6.52 14.70 22.06
C ILE A 221 6.39 13.82 20.80
N ALA A 222 5.81 14.37 19.73
CA ALA A 222 5.51 13.63 18.50
C ALA A 222 6.78 13.16 17.79
N LEU A 223 7.74 14.04 17.54
CA LEU A 223 8.89 13.74 16.68
C LEU A 223 9.80 12.63 17.23
N PRO A 224 10.14 12.57 18.54
CA PRO A 224 10.87 11.44 19.10
C PRO A 224 10.12 10.10 18.99
N LEU A 225 8.79 10.12 19.15
CA LEU A 225 7.96 8.93 18.97
C LEU A 225 7.96 8.46 17.51
N LEU A 226 7.81 9.39 16.56
CA LEU A 226 7.82 9.10 15.13
C LEU A 226 9.18 8.59 14.67
N LYS A 227 10.29 9.18 15.14
CA LYS A 227 11.65 8.67 14.89
C LYS A 227 11.79 7.24 15.39
N ARG A 228 11.39 6.96 16.63
CA ARG A 228 11.43 5.60 17.20
C ARG A 228 10.58 4.61 16.42
N ALA A 229 9.38 5.01 15.98
CA ALA A 229 8.53 4.20 15.12
C ALA A 229 9.19 3.94 13.76
N ALA A 230 9.81 4.95 13.15
CA ALA A 230 10.53 4.85 11.89
C ALA A 230 11.76 3.93 11.99
N VAL A 231 12.45 3.92 13.13
CA VAL A 231 13.53 2.96 13.44
C VAL A 231 12.99 1.54 13.63
N ALA A 232 11.84 1.39 14.28
CA ALA A 232 11.21 0.09 14.54
C ALA A 232 10.34 -0.46 13.39
N SER A 233 10.35 0.20 12.22
CA SER A 233 9.57 -0.24 11.05
C SER A 233 9.98 -1.66 10.62
N HIS A 234 8.99 -2.46 10.24
CA HIS A 234 9.16 -3.84 9.78
C HIS A 234 8.08 -4.20 8.76
N LEU A 235 8.08 -5.44 8.25
CA LEU A 235 7.19 -5.87 7.16
C LEU A 235 5.69 -5.60 7.40
N ASP A 236 5.21 -5.76 8.64
CA ASP A 236 3.79 -5.54 8.99
C ASP A 236 3.45 -4.06 9.22
N SER A 237 4.46 -3.21 9.46
CA SER A 237 4.28 -1.77 9.67
C SER A 237 5.42 -0.97 9.04
N PRO A 238 5.49 -0.90 7.70
CA PRO A 238 6.57 -0.21 7.00
C PRO A 238 6.34 1.32 6.87
N GLN A 239 5.13 1.78 7.17
CA GLN A 239 4.66 3.15 6.99
C GLN A 239 5.38 4.21 7.85
N PRO A 240 5.76 3.95 9.12
CA PRO A 240 6.38 4.96 9.97
C PRO A 240 7.68 5.51 9.37
N GLY A 241 8.49 4.65 8.73
CA GLY A 241 9.70 5.06 8.01
C GLY A 241 9.41 6.05 6.89
N TYR A 242 8.39 5.78 6.07
CA TYR A 242 7.99 6.66 4.98
C TYR A 242 7.55 8.04 5.47
N VAL A 243 6.65 8.09 6.46
CA VAL A 243 6.10 9.36 6.96
C VAL A 243 7.17 10.20 7.63
N TYR A 244 8.04 9.58 8.42
CA TYR A 244 9.15 10.28 9.04
C TYR A 244 10.12 10.85 7.99
N ALA A 245 10.38 10.12 6.90
CA ALA A 245 11.13 10.65 5.77
C ALA A 245 10.43 11.86 5.11
N LEU A 246 9.11 11.81 4.91
CA LEU A 246 8.36 12.97 4.38
C LEU A 246 8.46 14.21 5.28
N LEU A 247 8.39 14.02 6.60
CA LEU A 247 8.54 15.10 7.57
C LEU A 247 9.93 15.74 7.48
N LEU A 248 10.98 14.92 7.37
CA LEU A 248 12.36 15.38 7.20
C LEU A 248 12.56 16.13 5.87
N LEU A 249 11.95 15.65 4.78
CA LEU A 249 11.99 16.31 3.47
C LEU A 249 11.14 17.60 3.43
N GLY A 250 10.24 17.80 4.40
CA GLY A 250 9.28 18.91 4.40
C GLY A 250 8.13 18.72 3.40
N GLU A 251 7.92 17.50 2.91
CA GLU A 251 6.91 17.16 1.90
C GLU A 251 5.63 16.60 2.52
N PHE A 252 5.54 16.59 3.86
CA PHE A 252 4.34 16.17 4.56
C PHE A 252 3.28 17.27 4.51
N THR A 253 2.15 17.01 3.84
CA THR A 253 1.14 18.03 3.50
C THR A 253 0.41 18.61 4.71
N GLN A 254 0.22 17.82 5.77
CA GLN A 254 -0.60 18.22 6.92
C GLN A 254 0.18 19.03 7.96
N TYR A 255 1.51 18.92 7.97
CA TYR A 255 2.36 19.57 8.97
C TYR A 255 3.79 19.75 8.47
N THR A 256 4.29 20.97 8.53
CA THR A 256 5.69 21.27 8.24
C THR A 256 6.47 21.45 9.53
N VAL A 257 7.51 20.65 9.74
CA VAL A 257 8.34 20.72 10.94
C VAL A 257 9.29 21.93 10.84
N PRO A 258 9.28 22.85 11.81
CA PRO A 258 10.26 23.93 11.86
C PRO A 258 11.70 23.38 11.91
N PRO A 259 12.62 23.83 11.02
CA PRO A 259 13.94 23.20 10.88
C PRO A 259 14.80 23.17 12.16
N HIS A 260 14.63 24.16 13.04
CA HIS A 260 15.38 24.23 14.29
C HIS A 260 15.06 23.09 15.27
N LEU A 261 13.85 22.50 15.19
CA LEU A 261 13.43 21.41 16.08
C LEU A 261 14.26 20.14 15.89
N TRP A 262 14.75 19.86 14.67
CA TRP A 262 15.57 18.68 14.41
C TRP A 262 16.86 18.67 15.24
N ASN A 263 17.50 19.85 15.35
CA ASN A 263 18.72 20.03 16.11
C ASN A 263 18.43 20.14 17.61
N GLN A 264 17.40 20.90 18.00
CA GLN A 264 17.00 21.09 19.40
C GLN A 264 16.67 19.75 20.08
N LEU A 265 15.95 18.88 19.38
CA LEU A 265 15.54 17.57 19.89
C LEU A 265 16.58 16.47 19.64
N GLN A 266 17.75 16.82 19.07
CA GLN A 266 18.84 15.89 18.74
C GLN A 266 18.34 14.66 17.95
N LEU A 267 17.46 14.90 16.99
CA LEU A 267 16.82 13.84 16.22
C LEU A 267 17.72 13.30 15.11
N LEU A 268 18.84 13.96 14.81
CA LEU A 268 19.83 13.47 13.85
C LEU A 268 20.87 12.53 14.49
N PRO A 269 21.27 11.43 13.84
CA PRO A 269 22.44 10.67 14.23
C PRO A 269 23.70 11.54 14.33
N PRO A 270 24.65 11.27 15.24
CA PRO A 270 25.82 12.14 15.46
C PRO A 270 26.65 12.42 14.20
N HIS A 271 26.81 11.41 13.34
CA HIS A 271 27.55 11.55 12.08
C HIS A 271 26.84 12.43 11.04
N LEU A 272 25.51 12.57 11.12
CA LEU A 272 24.71 13.44 10.24
C LEU A 272 24.51 14.83 10.85
N ALA A 273 24.49 14.94 12.18
CA ALA A 273 24.26 16.19 12.89
C ALA A 273 25.33 17.27 12.64
N HIS A 274 26.55 16.86 12.26
CA HIS A 274 27.66 17.78 11.97
C HIS A 274 27.72 18.23 10.51
N LEU A 275 26.87 17.67 9.63
CA LEU A 275 26.87 18.04 8.22
C LEU A 275 26.25 19.44 8.04
N PRO A 276 26.82 20.27 7.14
CA PRO A 276 26.36 21.63 6.94
C PRO A 276 24.97 21.68 6.28
N GLY A 277 24.19 22.69 6.66
CA GLY A 277 22.88 22.96 6.07
C GLY A 277 21.88 21.83 6.29
N ASN A 278 21.15 21.46 5.23
CA ASN A 278 20.11 20.44 5.31
C ASN A 278 20.64 19.01 5.06
N GLN A 279 21.96 18.84 4.85
CA GLN A 279 22.53 17.54 4.42
C GLN A 279 22.30 16.42 5.45
N GLY A 280 22.37 16.73 6.75
CA GLY A 280 22.11 15.74 7.80
C GLY A 280 20.68 15.23 7.80
N VAL A 281 19.71 16.15 7.72
CA VAL A 281 18.27 15.85 7.63
C VAL A 281 17.97 15.06 6.37
N GLN A 282 18.54 15.46 5.22
CA GLN A 282 18.38 14.77 3.95
C GLN A 282 18.96 13.34 4.02
N GLY A 283 20.15 13.15 4.60
CA GLY A 283 20.75 11.83 4.80
C GLY A 283 19.91 10.90 5.68
N GLU A 284 19.29 11.43 6.74
CA GLU A 284 18.37 10.67 7.57
C GLU A 284 17.07 10.35 6.83
N ALA A 285 16.52 11.31 6.08
CA ALA A 285 15.34 11.11 5.24
C ALA A 285 15.56 9.99 4.24
N LYS A 286 16.73 9.98 3.58
CA LYS A 286 17.15 8.93 2.66
C LYS A 286 17.11 7.56 3.31
N THR A 287 17.73 7.43 4.48
CA THR A 287 17.80 6.17 5.24
C THR A 287 16.39 5.62 5.55
N HIS A 288 15.47 6.49 5.99
CA HIS A 288 14.12 6.06 6.36
C HIS A 288 13.21 5.77 5.16
N LEU A 289 13.36 6.51 4.06
CA LEU A 289 12.62 6.23 2.84
C LEU A 289 13.08 4.91 2.19
N GLU A 290 14.39 4.70 2.09
CA GLU A 290 14.98 3.45 1.61
C GLU A 290 14.54 2.27 2.47
N ARG A 291 14.59 2.40 3.81
CA ARG A 291 14.08 1.37 4.71
C ARG A 291 12.62 1.01 4.40
N SER A 292 11.74 2.01 4.30
CA SER A 292 10.32 1.74 4.04
C SER A 292 10.09 1.06 2.68
N ALA A 293 10.82 1.45 1.64
CA ALA A 293 10.74 0.83 0.32
C ALA A 293 11.24 -0.62 0.33
N HIS A 294 12.31 -0.91 1.07
CA HIS A 294 12.85 -2.25 1.27
C HIS A 294 11.97 -3.14 2.17
N LEU A 295 11.12 -2.53 3.01
CA LEU A 295 10.05 -3.22 3.72
C LEU A 295 8.79 -3.40 2.84
N HIS A 296 8.93 -3.23 1.53
CA HIS A 296 7.88 -3.44 0.54
C HIS A 296 6.72 -2.46 0.64
N PHE A 297 6.92 -1.25 1.14
CA PHE A 297 5.88 -0.23 1.10
C PHE A 297 5.79 0.42 -0.27
N ALA A 298 4.72 0.13 -1.01
CA ALA A 298 4.59 0.53 -2.41
C ALA A 298 4.66 2.06 -2.64
N PRO A 299 4.06 2.93 -1.79
CA PRO A 299 4.24 4.38 -1.91
C PRO A 299 5.69 4.85 -1.69
N ALA A 300 6.47 4.18 -0.84
CA ALA A 300 7.89 4.48 -0.68
C ALA A 300 8.70 4.05 -1.90
N GLN A 301 8.38 2.89 -2.49
CA GLN A 301 9.01 2.42 -3.72
C GLN A 301 8.73 3.35 -4.89
N TYR A 302 7.48 3.79 -5.07
CA TYR A 302 7.14 4.80 -6.07
C TYR A 302 7.92 6.10 -5.85
N LYS A 303 7.96 6.60 -4.60
CA LYS A 303 8.68 7.83 -4.27
C LYS A 303 10.18 7.73 -4.54
N LEU A 304 10.81 6.59 -4.27
CA LEU A 304 12.21 6.36 -4.64
C LEU A 304 12.38 6.35 -6.17
N GLY A 305 11.48 5.68 -6.90
CA GLY A 305 11.48 5.70 -8.36
C GLY A 305 11.51 7.13 -8.90
N HIS A 306 10.64 7.99 -8.37
CA HIS A 306 10.57 9.41 -8.70
C HIS A 306 11.82 10.20 -8.27
N ALA A 307 12.33 9.95 -7.07
CA ALA A 307 13.51 10.63 -6.57
C ALA A 307 14.75 10.37 -7.44
N TYR A 308 14.95 9.13 -7.90
CA TYR A 308 16.04 8.78 -8.83
C TYR A 308 15.80 9.27 -10.26
N GLU A 309 14.55 9.37 -10.71
CA GLU A 309 14.20 9.88 -12.05
C GLU A 309 14.51 11.38 -12.18
N PHE A 310 14.16 12.16 -11.17
CA PHE A 310 14.28 13.62 -11.20
C PHE A 310 15.46 14.17 -10.40
N ALA A 311 16.31 13.28 -9.87
CA ALA A 311 17.44 13.63 -9.00
C ALA A 311 17.02 14.60 -7.88
N VAL A 312 15.92 14.26 -7.19
CA VAL A 312 15.44 15.04 -6.06
C VAL A 312 16.42 14.83 -4.91
N PRO A 313 17.04 15.88 -4.34
CA PRO A 313 17.99 15.69 -3.25
C PRO A 313 17.37 14.90 -2.07
N PRO A 314 18.14 13.99 -1.45
CA PRO A 314 19.56 13.70 -1.65
C PRO A 314 19.82 12.53 -2.63
N TRP A 315 18.86 12.18 -3.48
CA TRP A 315 19.02 11.14 -4.47
C TRP A 315 19.69 11.69 -5.72
N GLU A 316 20.54 10.85 -6.31
CA GLU A 316 21.22 11.14 -7.55
C GLU A 316 20.37 10.66 -8.73
N PHE A 317 20.65 11.18 -9.92
CA PHE A 317 20.03 10.65 -11.13
C PHE A 317 20.48 9.21 -11.37
N ASP A 318 19.54 8.28 -11.41
CA ASP A 318 19.80 6.88 -11.79
C ASP A 318 18.56 6.28 -12.47
N ALA A 319 18.62 6.18 -13.80
CA ALA A 319 17.52 5.67 -14.62
C ALA A 319 17.18 4.21 -14.28
N LEU A 320 18.20 3.36 -14.07
CA LEU A 320 17.98 1.94 -13.81
C LEU A 320 17.37 1.72 -12.42
N LEU A 321 17.88 2.40 -11.41
CA LEU A 321 17.29 2.37 -10.06
C LEU A 321 15.86 2.90 -10.05
N SER A 322 15.58 3.96 -10.82
CA SER A 322 14.22 4.49 -10.96
C SER A 322 13.26 3.42 -11.48
N VAL A 323 13.61 2.79 -12.60
CA VAL A 323 12.81 1.71 -13.22
C VAL A 323 12.67 0.50 -12.30
N GLU A 324 13.74 0.10 -11.61
CA GLU A 324 13.69 -0.98 -10.62
C GLU A 324 12.67 -0.69 -9.52
N TRP A 325 12.70 0.49 -8.91
CA TRP A 325 11.80 0.84 -7.82
C TRP A 325 10.35 1.00 -8.29
N TYR A 326 10.13 1.63 -9.43
CA TYR A 326 8.80 1.68 -10.03
C TYR A 326 8.28 0.27 -10.37
N SER A 327 9.13 -0.65 -10.85
CA SER A 327 8.71 -2.02 -11.16
C SER A 327 8.23 -2.78 -9.92
N ARG A 328 8.85 -2.53 -8.75
CA ARG A 328 8.43 -3.11 -7.47
C ARG A 328 7.09 -2.51 -7.02
N ALA A 329 6.91 -1.19 -7.14
CA ALA A 329 5.65 -0.52 -6.81
C ALA A 329 4.50 -0.98 -7.73
N SER A 330 4.78 -1.11 -9.03
CA SER A 330 3.88 -1.61 -10.08
C SER A 330 3.38 -3.04 -9.81
N GLN A 331 4.25 -3.92 -9.29
CA GLN A 331 3.86 -5.28 -8.89
C GLN A 331 2.87 -5.29 -7.72
N GLN A 332 2.91 -4.25 -6.87
CA GLN A 332 2.01 -4.10 -5.72
C GLN A 332 0.73 -3.31 -6.02
N GLY A 333 0.51 -2.91 -7.27
CA GLY A 333 -0.73 -2.26 -7.68
C GLY A 333 -0.65 -0.74 -7.88
N GLU A 334 0.50 -0.10 -7.63
CA GLU A 334 0.64 1.36 -7.76
C GLU A 334 0.53 1.80 -9.22
N VAL A 335 -0.56 2.50 -9.54
CA VAL A 335 -0.98 2.80 -10.92
C VAL A 335 -0.11 3.90 -11.54
N GLU A 336 0.33 4.85 -10.72
CA GLU A 336 1.26 5.91 -11.08
C GLU A 336 2.64 5.32 -11.42
N ALA A 337 3.06 4.24 -10.76
CA ALA A 337 4.29 3.53 -11.09
C ALA A 337 4.20 2.84 -12.45
N ASP A 338 3.05 2.23 -12.77
CA ASP A 338 2.78 1.65 -14.09
C ASP A 338 2.91 2.74 -15.19
N MET A 339 2.33 3.93 -14.98
CA MET A 339 2.45 5.04 -15.93
C MET A 339 3.88 5.58 -16.05
N ALA A 340 4.63 5.66 -14.95
CA ALA A 340 6.03 6.09 -14.97
C ALA A 340 6.94 5.10 -15.73
N LEU A 341 6.72 3.80 -15.56
CA LEU A 341 7.41 2.75 -16.34
C LEU A 341 7.09 2.86 -17.83
N SER A 342 5.83 3.13 -18.18
CA SER A 342 5.46 3.38 -19.58
C SER A 342 6.30 4.49 -20.19
N LYS A 343 6.44 5.63 -19.50
CA LYS A 343 7.26 6.77 -19.96
C LYS A 343 8.75 6.46 -20.01
N TRP A 344 9.27 5.65 -19.09
CA TRP A 344 10.66 5.20 -19.13
C TRP A 344 10.93 4.33 -20.36
N PHE A 345 10.11 3.32 -20.63
CA PHE A 345 10.30 2.45 -21.78
C PHE A 345 9.96 3.13 -23.11
N LEU A 346 9.12 4.17 -23.12
CA LEU A 346 8.86 4.97 -24.31
C LEU A 346 10.12 5.65 -24.85
N CYS A 347 10.94 6.22 -23.97
CA CYS A 347 12.12 7.01 -24.35
C CYS A 347 13.44 6.24 -24.17
N GLY A 348 13.46 5.24 -23.30
CA GLY A 348 14.69 4.66 -22.77
C GLY A 348 15.43 5.63 -21.85
N SER A 349 16.63 5.22 -21.43
CA SER A 349 17.52 6.04 -20.59
C SER A 349 18.31 7.11 -21.34
N GLY A 350 18.36 7.04 -22.67
CA GLY A 350 19.21 7.88 -23.55
C GLY A 350 20.70 7.51 -23.55
N ASP A 351 21.25 6.99 -22.45
CA ASP A 351 22.67 6.63 -22.29
C ASP A 351 22.86 5.10 -22.24
N VAL A 352 22.49 4.43 -23.33
CA VAL A 352 22.47 2.95 -23.42
C VAL A 352 23.86 2.33 -23.21
N ALA A 353 24.93 3.06 -23.53
CA ALA A 353 26.31 2.59 -23.33
C ALA A 353 26.75 2.67 -21.86
N GLY A 354 26.06 3.47 -21.03
CA GLY A 354 26.32 3.59 -19.61
C GLY A 354 25.93 2.34 -18.80
N PRO A 355 26.54 2.12 -17.63
CA PRO A 355 26.25 0.95 -16.79
C PRO A 355 24.81 0.88 -16.28
N ASN A 356 24.13 2.04 -16.19
CA ASN A 356 22.73 2.15 -15.75
C ASN A 356 21.79 2.46 -16.94
N GLY A 357 22.28 2.28 -18.16
CA GLY A 357 21.55 2.56 -19.39
C GLY A 357 20.70 1.39 -19.86
N PHE A 358 19.53 1.70 -20.42
CA PHE A 358 18.68 0.76 -21.14
C PHE A 358 18.00 1.42 -22.35
N ASP A 359 17.69 0.58 -23.34
CA ASP A 359 17.03 0.94 -24.59
C ASP A 359 15.54 1.25 -24.41
N LYS A 360 14.97 2.00 -25.34
CA LYS A 360 13.51 2.14 -25.46
C LYS A 360 12.86 0.82 -25.88
N ASP A 361 11.67 0.56 -25.38
CA ASP A 361 10.82 -0.59 -25.70
C ASP A 361 9.35 -0.13 -25.72
N GLU A 362 8.90 0.32 -26.89
CA GLU A 362 7.55 0.87 -27.06
C GLU A 362 6.45 -0.17 -26.83
N SER A 363 6.74 -1.44 -27.10
CA SER A 363 5.80 -2.54 -26.83
C SER A 363 5.57 -2.69 -25.33
N LEU A 364 6.66 -2.71 -24.56
CA LEU A 364 6.59 -2.76 -23.10
C LEU A 364 5.97 -1.47 -22.52
N ALA A 365 6.27 -0.31 -23.11
CA ALA A 365 5.65 0.96 -22.74
C ALA A 365 4.13 0.92 -22.87
N ARG A 366 3.61 0.38 -23.99
CA ARG A 366 2.17 0.20 -24.21
C ARG A 366 1.55 -0.77 -23.20
N VAL A 367 2.22 -1.89 -22.89
CA VAL A 367 1.73 -2.86 -21.90
C VAL A 367 1.55 -2.21 -20.51
N PHE A 368 2.51 -1.41 -20.06
CA PHE A 368 2.39 -0.69 -18.78
C PHE A 368 1.30 0.40 -18.81
N ALA A 369 1.18 1.16 -19.91
CA ALA A 369 0.07 2.13 -20.06
C ALA A 369 -1.29 1.43 -20.05
N GLU A 370 -1.40 0.28 -20.71
CA GLU A 370 -2.62 -0.52 -20.72
C GLU A 370 -2.95 -1.06 -19.32
N LYS A 371 -1.95 -1.56 -18.59
CA LYS A 371 -2.11 -1.99 -17.20
C LYS A 371 -2.64 -0.85 -16.32
N ALA A 372 -2.10 0.36 -16.46
CA ALA A 372 -2.56 1.54 -15.71
C ALA A 372 -3.97 2.02 -16.14
N ALA A 373 -4.25 2.05 -17.44
CA ALA A 373 -5.53 2.48 -18.01
C ALA A 373 -6.69 1.52 -17.63
N ARG A 374 -6.42 0.21 -17.56
CA ARG A 374 -7.39 -0.79 -17.09
C ARG A 374 -7.79 -0.57 -15.64
N ARG A 375 -6.91 0.03 -14.83
CA ARG A 375 -7.20 0.45 -13.45
C ARG A 375 -7.85 1.84 -13.37
N GLY A 376 -8.18 2.48 -14.50
CA GLY A 376 -8.97 3.72 -14.49
C GLY A 376 -8.18 4.98 -14.12
N LEU A 377 -6.85 4.96 -14.21
CA LEU A 377 -6.06 6.19 -14.06
C LEU A 377 -6.29 7.10 -15.29
N PRO A 378 -6.89 8.30 -15.16
CA PRO A 378 -7.32 9.10 -16.31
C PRO A 378 -6.15 9.56 -17.20
N SER A 379 -4.97 9.78 -16.62
CA SER A 379 -3.76 10.11 -17.37
C SER A 379 -3.20 8.94 -18.17
N ALA A 380 -3.36 7.70 -17.67
CA ALA A 380 -2.98 6.50 -18.40
C ALA A 380 -4.00 6.13 -19.49
N GLU A 381 -5.29 6.33 -19.25
CA GLU A 381 -6.33 6.17 -20.28
C GLU A 381 -6.08 7.14 -21.45
N PHE A 382 -5.75 8.41 -21.15
CA PHE A 382 -5.30 9.37 -22.16
C PHE A 382 -4.01 8.91 -22.85
N GLY A 383 -2.99 8.49 -22.10
CA GLY A 383 -1.72 8.02 -22.66
C GLY A 383 -1.88 6.81 -23.59
N LEU A 384 -2.73 5.85 -23.23
CA LEU A 384 -3.05 4.70 -24.07
C LEU A 384 -3.83 5.09 -25.32
N ALA A 385 -4.80 6.00 -25.20
CA ALA A 385 -5.52 6.55 -26.35
C ALA A 385 -4.57 7.23 -27.33
N TYR A 386 -3.61 8.00 -26.81
CA TYR A 386 -2.56 8.66 -27.58
C TYR A 386 -1.63 7.63 -28.26
N TYR A 387 -1.26 6.55 -27.59
CA TYR A 387 -0.49 5.46 -28.19
C TYR A 387 -1.22 4.79 -29.36
N PHE A 388 -2.54 4.58 -29.26
CA PHE A 388 -3.34 4.07 -30.38
C PHE A 388 -3.46 5.08 -31.53
N GLU A 389 -3.51 6.38 -31.22
CA GLU A 389 -3.59 7.43 -32.23
C GLU A 389 -2.33 7.51 -33.11
N VAL A 390 -1.16 7.42 -32.45
CA VAL A 390 0.15 7.58 -33.08
C VAL A 390 0.77 6.24 -33.52
N GLY A 391 0.32 5.12 -32.95
CA GLY A 391 0.88 3.78 -33.22
C GLY A 391 2.16 3.52 -32.42
N VAL A 392 2.15 3.79 -31.12
CA VAL A 392 3.25 3.47 -30.20
C VAL A 392 3.10 2.04 -29.70
N GLY A 393 4.11 1.20 -29.94
CA GLY A 393 4.09 -0.21 -29.49
C GLY A 393 3.05 -1.08 -30.19
N GLY A 394 2.55 -0.66 -31.36
CA GLY A 394 1.51 -1.33 -32.14
C GLY A 394 1.10 -0.53 -33.37
N GLU A 395 0.09 -1.01 -34.09
CA GLU A 395 -0.48 -0.29 -35.24
C GLU A 395 -1.39 0.86 -34.78
N LYS A 396 -1.54 1.88 -35.64
CA LYS A 396 -2.50 2.97 -35.41
C LYS A 396 -3.93 2.45 -35.42
N ASN A 397 -4.70 2.79 -34.40
CA ASN A 397 -6.12 2.45 -34.31
C ASN A 397 -6.92 3.63 -33.73
N LEU A 398 -7.47 4.45 -34.63
CA LEU A 398 -8.20 5.65 -34.25
C LEU A 398 -9.50 5.34 -33.49
N ASN A 399 -10.14 4.20 -33.77
CA ASN A 399 -11.38 3.81 -33.10
C ASN A 399 -11.13 3.49 -31.62
N GLU A 400 -10.08 2.71 -31.34
CA GLU A 400 -9.66 2.42 -29.96
C GLU A 400 -9.16 3.68 -29.26
N SER A 401 -8.42 4.54 -29.97
CA SER A 401 -8.00 5.84 -29.46
C SER A 401 -9.18 6.70 -28.98
N ILE A 402 -10.21 6.87 -29.82
CA ILE A 402 -11.43 7.63 -29.46
C ILE A 402 -12.13 7.00 -28.25
N ALA A 403 -12.26 5.68 -28.20
CA ALA A 403 -12.89 4.99 -27.08
C ALA A 403 -12.15 5.25 -25.75
N TRP A 404 -10.82 5.19 -25.76
CA TRP A 404 -10.01 5.45 -24.57
C TRP A 404 -9.96 6.92 -24.19
N TYR A 405 -9.89 7.86 -25.14
CA TYR A 405 -10.01 9.28 -24.82
C TYR A 405 -11.39 9.60 -24.23
N ALA A 406 -12.48 9.02 -24.76
CA ALA A 406 -13.82 9.21 -24.20
C ALA A 406 -13.91 8.72 -22.76
N LYS A 407 -13.27 7.58 -22.47
CA LYS A 407 -13.16 7.05 -21.10
C LYS A 407 -12.38 7.99 -20.19
N ALA A 408 -11.20 8.44 -20.61
CA ALA A 408 -10.36 9.38 -19.86
C ALA A 408 -11.11 10.70 -19.57
N ALA A 409 -11.81 11.24 -20.57
CA ALA A 409 -12.63 12.45 -20.43
C ALA A 409 -13.78 12.25 -19.43
N SER A 410 -14.44 11.08 -19.47
CA SER A 410 -15.50 10.74 -18.50
C SER A 410 -14.98 10.62 -17.07
N HIS A 411 -13.69 10.31 -16.90
CA HIS A 411 -13.02 10.29 -15.60
C HIS A 411 -12.34 11.63 -15.24
N GLY A 412 -12.64 12.70 -15.97
CA GLY A 412 -12.22 14.07 -15.64
C GLY A 412 -10.92 14.54 -16.27
N ASN A 413 -10.32 13.79 -17.21
CA ASN A 413 -9.17 14.26 -17.96
C ASN A 413 -9.60 15.31 -19.01
N THR A 414 -9.21 16.57 -18.80
CA THR A 414 -9.57 17.69 -19.71
C THR A 414 -8.85 17.61 -21.05
N ASP A 415 -7.59 17.19 -21.06
CA ASP A 415 -6.80 17.04 -22.30
C ASP A 415 -7.42 15.99 -23.23
N ALA A 416 -8.01 14.94 -22.65
CA ALA A 416 -8.75 13.93 -23.39
C ALA A 416 -10.00 14.51 -24.07
N ALA A 417 -10.73 15.39 -23.37
CA ALA A 417 -11.91 16.04 -23.94
C ALA A 417 -11.54 16.96 -25.12
N ASP A 418 -10.48 17.75 -24.96
CA ASP A 418 -9.97 18.64 -26.01
C ASP A 418 -9.48 17.84 -27.21
N ARG A 419 -8.80 16.70 -26.96
CA ARG A 419 -8.31 15.82 -28.02
C ARG A 419 -9.44 15.14 -28.78
N LEU A 420 -10.50 14.69 -28.10
CA LEU A 420 -11.71 14.17 -28.75
C LEU A 420 -12.35 15.22 -29.65
N ALA A 421 -12.48 16.45 -29.16
CA ALA A 421 -13.05 17.54 -29.95
C ALA A 421 -12.23 17.79 -31.22
N ALA A 422 -10.89 17.75 -31.14
CA ALA A 422 -10.01 17.88 -32.29
C ALA A 422 -10.14 16.73 -33.30
N LEU A 423 -10.35 15.49 -32.84
CA LEU A 423 -10.56 14.32 -33.68
C LEU A 423 -11.96 14.26 -34.32
N GLN A 424 -12.95 14.94 -33.75
CA GLN A 424 -14.33 15.00 -34.28
C GLN A 424 -14.55 16.10 -35.32
N GLN A 425 -13.56 16.98 -35.55
CA GLN A 425 -13.68 18.03 -36.57
C GLN A 425 -13.70 17.44 -37.99
N PRO A 426 -14.33 18.14 -38.97
CA PRO A 426 -14.41 17.67 -40.37
C PRO A 426 -13.04 17.39 -41.02
N SER A 427 -12.00 18.09 -40.54
CA SER A 427 -10.59 17.81 -40.83
C SER A 427 -9.91 17.37 -39.54
N PRO A 428 -9.91 16.06 -39.21
CA PRO A 428 -9.34 15.57 -37.95
C PRO A 428 -7.85 15.85 -37.91
N GLN A 429 -7.41 16.61 -36.91
CA GLN A 429 -6.00 16.94 -36.71
C GLN A 429 -5.30 15.77 -36.00
N SER A 430 -5.13 14.63 -36.70
CA SER A 430 -4.47 13.45 -36.12
C SER A 430 -2.99 13.71 -35.86
N LEU A 431 -2.47 13.26 -34.72
CA LEU A 431 -1.06 13.38 -34.40
C LEU A 431 -0.20 12.48 -35.31
N SER A 432 0.83 13.08 -35.87
CA SER A 432 1.85 12.38 -36.64
C SER A 432 2.89 11.74 -35.72
N ARG A 433 3.61 10.76 -36.27
CA ARG A 433 4.71 10.11 -35.53
C ARG A 433 5.87 11.08 -35.27
N ALA A 434 6.15 11.95 -36.23
CA ALA A 434 7.20 12.96 -36.09
C ALA A 434 6.88 13.99 -34.98
N GLU A 435 5.62 14.41 -34.85
CA GLU A 435 5.18 15.28 -33.74
C GLU A 435 5.33 14.57 -32.40
N HIS A 436 4.95 13.28 -32.33
CA HIS A 436 5.16 12.48 -31.14
C HIS A 436 6.62 12.38 -30.73
N ASP A 437 7.51 12.02 -31.65
CA ASP A 437 8.93 11.87 -31.37
C ASP A 437 9.51 13.23 -30.89
N ASN A 438 9.08 14.34 -31.51
CA ASN A 438 9.47 15.69 -31.11
C ASN A 438 8.98 16.06 -29.69
N ILE A 439 7.70 15.80 -29.38
CA ILE A 439 7.13 16.06 -28.04
C ILE A 439 7.86 15.23 -26.98
N THR A 440 8.10 13.96 -27.27
CA THR A 440 8.79 13.02 -26.38
C THR A 440 10.21 13.49 -26.08
N GLU A 441 10.96 13.90 -27.10
CA GLU A 441 12.33 14.43 -26.96
C GLU A 441 12.34 15.74 -26.16
N ASN A 442 11.47 16.69 -26.51
CA ASN A 442 11.50 18.03 -25.93
C ASN A 442 10.95 18.12 -24.51
N LYS A 443 10.05 17.20 -24.11
CA LYS A 443 9.47 17.18 -22.76
C LYS A 443 10.14 16.14 -21.89
N LEU A 444 10.00 14.86 -22.21
CA LEU A 444 10.43 13.76 -21.34
C LEU A 444 11.96 13.64 -21.30
N VAL A 445 12.58 13.50 -22.47
CA VAL A 445 14.05 13.30 -22.56
C VAL A 445 14.79 14.53 -22.05
N ARG A 446 14.34 15.74 -22.41
CA ARG A 446 14.92 16.99 -21.93
C ARG A 446 14.84 17.12 -20.41
N THR A 447 13.69 16.84 -19.79
CA THR A 447 13.52 16.96 -18.33
C THR A 447 14.47 16.01 -17.59
N ARG A 448 14.55 14.76 -18.03
CA ARG A 448 15.48 13.76 -17.46
C ARG A 448 16.95 14.12 -17.69
N THR A 449 17.28 14.65 -18.87
CA THR A 449 18.62 15.17 -19.16
C THR A 449 18.99 16.31 -18.22
N GLN A 450 18.07 17.25 -17.97
CA GLN A 450 18.30 18.33 -17.01
C GLN A 450 18.48 17.82 -15.57
N ALA A 451 17.71 16.81 -15.16
CA ALA A 451 17.88 16.16 -13.86
C ALA A 451 19.26 15.49 -13.73
N LYS A 452 19.70 14.76 -14.77
CA LYS A 452 21.05 14.16 -14.85
C LYS A 452 22.15 15.22 -14.70
N LEU A 453 22.10 16.28 -15.51
CA LEU A 453 23.09 17.36 -15.46
C LEU A 453 23.13 18.06 -14.09
N ARG A 454 21.96 18.27 -13.45
CA ARG A 454 21.88 18.83 -12.09
C ARG A 454 22.55 17.90 -11.07
N SER A 455 22.29 16.61 -11.17
CA SER A 455 22.88 15.60 -10.29
C SER A 455 24.41 15.54 -10.43
N GLU A 456 24.91 15.57 -11.67
CA GLU A 456 26.35 15.56 -11.95
C GLU A 456 27.03 16.84 -11.44
N ALA A 457 26.40 18.01 -11.66
CA ALA A 457 26.90 19.27 -11.12
C ALA A 457 26.97 19.27 -9.58
N GLN A 458 25.99 18.65 -8.91
CA GLN A 458 26.00 18.49 -7.46
C GLN A 458 27.15 17.60 -6.98
N LYS A 459 27.46 16.50 -7.68
CA LYS A 459 28.62 15.64 -7.39
C LYS A 459 29.95 16.38 -7.48
N VAL A 460 30.10 17.22 -8.51
CA VAL A 460 31.30 18.06 -8.68
C VAL A 460 31.41 19.06 -7.53
N ARG A 461 30.29 19.67 -7.11
CA ARG A 461 30.26 20.60 -5.98
C ARG A 461 30.63 19.93 -4.66
N ASP A 462 30.14 18.71 -4.44
CA ASP A 462 30.37 17.93 -3.22
C ASP A 462 31.75 17.21 -3.23
N GLY A 463 32.55 17.39 -4.28
CA GLY A 463 33.92 16.88 -4.37
C GLY A 463 34.05 15.41 -4.79
N TYR A 464 32.96 14.77 -5.25
CA TYR A 464 32.93 13.37 -5.68
C TYR A 464 33.39 13.14 -7.12
N LEU A 465 33.44 14.20 -7.94
CA LEU A 465 33.96 14.17 -9.31
C LEU A 465 35.01 15.28 -9.49
N GLU A 466 36.18 14.93 -10.03
CA GLU A 466 37.20 15.91 -10.43
C GLU A 466 36.65 16.77 -11.58
N LYS A 467 36.91 18.09 -11.55
CA LYS A 467 36.48 19.01 -12.62
C LYS A 467 37.11 18.55 -13.93
N GLN A 468 36.37 17.85 -14.77
CA GLN A 468 36.77 17.65 -16.15
C GLN A 468 36.45 18.94 -16.92
N GLU A 469 37.50 19.57 -17.45
CA GLU A 469 37.35 20.65 -18.43
C GLU A 469 36.55 20.14 -19.64
N PRO A 470 35.74 21.00 -20.30
CA PRO A 470 34.91 20.59 -21.42
C PRO A 470 35.77 19.91 -22.51
N PRO A 471 35.26 18.86 -23.18
CA PRO A 471 36.07 18.08 -24.10
C PRO A 471 36.51 18.94 -25.29
N GLN A 472 37.80 19.30 -25.33
CA GLN A 472 38.43 19.77 -26.54
C GLN A 472 38.47 18.61 -27.53
N MET A 473 37.88 18.80 -28.71
CA MET A 473 38.08 17.89 -29.85
C MET A 473 39.58 17.77 -30.11
N TYR A 474 40.17 16.61 -29.79
CA TYR A 474 41.51 16.27 -30.25
C TYR A 474 41.49 15.01 -31.10
N GLN A 475 42.07 15.17 -32.28
CA GLN A 475 42.31 14.15 -33.29
C GLN A 475 43.18 13.01 -32.75
N ALA A 476 42.93 11.82 -33.28
CA ALA A 476 43.67 10.61 -32.98
C ALA A 476 45.18 10.79 -33.24
N SER A 477 46.01 10.34 -32.30
CA SER A 477 47.37 9.86 -32.59
C SER A 477 47.80 8.82 -31.55
N SER A 478 48.44 7.80 -32.09
CA SER A 478 48.92 6.56 -31.45
C SER A 478 50.12 6.77 -30.53
N TYR A 479 50.31 5.79 -29.63
CA TYR A 479 51.48 5.43 -28.80
C TYR A 479 51.46 5.84 -27.31
N GLY A 480 51.39 4.82 -26.44
CA GLY A 480 51.73 4.89 -25.02
C GLY A 480 51.14 3.70 -24.23
N GLY A 481 51.97 2.69 -23.91
CA GLY A 481 51.55 1.50 -23.17
C GLY A 481 51.18 1.75 -21.70
N PRO A 482 50.50 0.81 -21.03
CA PRO A 482 49.93 1.03 -19.70
C PRO A 482 51.00 0.92 -18.59
N PRO A 483 51.00 1.80 -17.57
CA PRO A 483 51.83 1.63 -16.38
C PRO A 483 51.16 0.65 -15.38
N PRO A 484 51.92 0.05 -14.45
CA PRO A 484 51.46 -1.07 -13.63
C PRO A 484 50.81 -0.64 -12.31
N GLY A 485 49.68 -1.28 -12.00
CA GLY A 485 49.38 -1.84 -10.67
C GLY A 485 49.26 -0.90 -9.48
N HIS A 486 48.06 -0.33 -9.28
CA HIS A 486 47.53 -0.06 -7.94
C HIS A 486 46.25 -0.90 -7.75
N PRO A 487 46.09 -1.63 -6.63
CA PRO A 487 44.87 -2.36 -6.33
C PRO A 487 43.77 -1.35 -6.03
N GLY A 488 42.90 -1.12 -7.02
CA GLY A 488 41.75 -0.24 -6.88
C GLY A 488 40.76 -0.74 -5.81
N PRO A 489 39.99 0.16 -5.19
CA PRO A 489 38.91 -0.23 -4.30
C PRO A 489 37.95 -1.16 -5.04
N GLN A 490 37.51 -2.23 -4.36
CA GLN A 490 36.62 -3.27 -4.89
C GLN A 490 35.46 -2.63 -5.66
N GLN A 491 35.38 -2.89 -6.96
CA GLN A 491 34.30 -2.39 -7.80
C GLN A 491 32.96 -2.91 -7.25
N PRO A 492 31.97 -2.04 -6.99
CA PRO A 492 30.64 -2.49 -6.62
C PRO A 492 30.08 -3.33 -7.77
N TYR A 493 29.43 -4.44 -7.44
CA TYR A 493 28.75 -5.37 -8.35
C TYR A 493 28.18 -4.64 -9.57
N ARG A 494 28.76 -4.87 -10.77
CA ARG A 494 28.28 -4.26 -12.02
C ARG A 494 26.89 -4.82 -12.30
N ARG A 495 25.84 -4.03 -12.08
CA ARG A 495 24.47 -4.43 -12.40
C ARG A 495 24.33 -4.54 -13.91
N ASP A 496 23.86 -5.67 -14.40
CA ASP A 496 23.59 -5.86 -15.82
C ASP A 496 22.20 -5.28 -16.11
N SER A 497 22.15 -4.07 -16.67
CA SER A 497 20.91 -3.36 -16.99
C SER A 497 19.97 -4.18 -17.88
N LYS A 498 20.53 -5.03 -18.76
CA LYS A 498 19.73 -5.92 -19.62
C LYS A 498 19.02 -7.00 -18.81
N GLN A 499 19.68 -7.57 -17.80
CA GLN A 499 19.06 -8.57 -16.93
C GLN A 499 17.92 -7.96 -16.09
N VAL A 500 18.11 -6.74 -15.60
CA VAL A 500 17.08 -6.02 -14.84
C VAL A 500 15.83 -5.77 -15.71
N VAL A 501 16.02 -5.22 -16.91
CA VAL A 501 14.90 -4.96 -17.84
C VAL A 501 14.21 -6.26 -18.27
N GLU A 502 14.97 -7.33 -18.51
CA GLU A 502 14.42 -8.63 -18.86
C GLU A 502 13.59 -9.24 -17.71
N LEU A 503 14.02 -9.07 -16.46
CA LEU A 503 13.24 -9.50 -15.30
C LEU A 503 11.91 -8.75 -15.21
N ILE A 504 11.93 -7.43 -15.43
CA ILE A 504 10.72 -6.60 -15.45
C ILE A 504 9.77 -7.05 -16.57
N ARG A 505 10.32 -7.33 -17.76
CA ARG A 505 9.55 -7.87 -18.89
C ARG A 505 8.89 -9.20 -18.53
N LYS A 506 9.64 -10.14 -17.95
CA LYS A 506 9.11 -11.45 -17.51
C LYS A 506 8.02 -11.32 -16.47
N ASN A 507 8.21 -10.48 -15.45
CA ASN A 507 7.22 -10.27 -14.40
C ASN A 507 5.93 -9.64 -14.94
N THR A 508 6.05 -8.76 -15.93
CA THR A 508 4.91 -8.05 -16.51
C THR A 508 4.13 -8.91 -17.50
N LEU A 509 4.82 -9.64 -18.39
CA LEU A 509 4.20 -10.50 -19.41
C LEU A 509 3.79 -11.89 -18.87
N GLY A 510 4.51 -12.42 -17.88
CA GLY A 510 4.17 -13.69 -17.25
C GLY A 510 2.90 -13.64 -16.38
N SER A 511 2.48 -12.44 -15.96
CA SER A 511 1.24 -12.23 -15.22
C SER A 511 0.00 -12.11 -16.12
N SER A 512 0.16 -12.00 -17.44
CA SER A 512 -0.97 -12.04 -18.39
C SER A 512 -1.27 -13.49 -18.79
N GLY A 513 -2.07 -14.17 -17.98
CA GLY A 513 -2.71 -15.42 -18.37
C GLY A 513 -3.68 -15.20 -19.53
N SER A 514 -3.44 -15.90 -20.64
CA SER A 514 -4.38 -16.30 -21.68
C SER A 514 -5.47 -15.29 -22.09
N SER A 515 -5.20 -14.50 -23.12
CA SER A 515 -6.24 -14.05 -24.04
C SER A 515 -5.91 -14.58 -25.44
N ASP A 516 -6.54 -15.69 -25.81
CA ASP A 516 -6.65 -16.13 -27.19
C ASP A 516 -7.30 -15.02 -28.02
N ALA A 517 -6.60 -14.58 -29.07
CA ALA A 517 -7.21 -13.90 -30.21
C ALA A 517 -6.83 -14.69 -31.47
N PRO A 518 -7.76 -14.90 -32.43
CA PRO A 518 -7.60 -15.90 -33.47
C PRO A 518 -6.65 -15.38 -34.56
N GLY A 519 -5.51 -16.06 -34.75
CA GLY A 519 -4.57 -15.77 -35.82
C GLY A 519 -5.12 -16.16 -37.19
N GLY A 520 -5.39 -15.17 -38.04
CA GLY A 520 -5.42 -15.32 -39.50
C GLY A 520 -4.00 -15.40 -40.08
N PRO A 521 -3.79 -16.07 -41.23
CA PRO A 521 -2.53 -16.75 -41.51
C PRO A 521 -1.45 -15.83 -42.09
N GLY A 522 -0.26 -15.89 -41.47
CA GLY A 522 0.97 -15.27 -41.95
C GLY A 522 1.54 -15.98 -43.18
N ARG A 523 1.82 -15.20 -44.23
CA ARG A 523 2.57 -15.62 -45.42
C ARG A 523 4.07 -15.68 -45.10
N HIS A 524 4.66 -16.87 -45.17
CA HIS A 524 6.11 -17.04 -45.21
C HIS A 524 6.60 -17.18 -46.67
N HIS A 525 7.53 -16.30 -47.05
CA HIS A 525 8.38 -16.46 -48.23
C HIS A 525 9.49 -17.46 -47.92
N GLY A 526 9.50 -18.60 -48.63
CA GLY A 526 10.57 -19.59 -48.64
C GLY A 526 10.77 -20.12 -50.06
N ARG A 527 12.03 -20.07 -50.51
CA ARG A 527 12.54 -20.30 -51.87
C ARG A 527 12.52 -21.78 -52.28
N TYR A 528 12.14 -22.01 -53.53
CA TYR A 528 12.17 -23.21 -54.39
C TYR A 528 12.98 -24.45 -53.95
N THR A 529 12.35 -25.64 -54.10
CA THR A 529 12.81 -26.76 -54.97
C THR A 529 11.67 -27.80 -55.19
N THR A 530 11.35 -28.04 -56.47
CA THR A 530 10.99 -29.30 -57.18
C THR A 530 9.86 -30.25 -56.71
N GLU A 531 8.73 -30.18 -57.44
CA GLU A 531 8.07 -31.27 -58.20
C GLU A 531 7.28 -32.45 -57.50
N PRO A 532 6.30 -33.13 -58.17
CA PRO A 532 4.87 -32.89 -57.89
C PRO A 532 3.90 -34.11 -57.77
N LYS A 533 2.66 -33.83 -57.28
CA LYS A 533 1.33 -34.44 -57.62
C LYS A 533 0.99 -35.89 -57.15
N PRO A 534 -0.29 -36.37 -57.26
CA PRO A 534 -1.63 -35.72 -57.22
C PRO A 534 -2.75 -36.53 -56.46
N GLY A 535 -3.95 -35.96 -56.29
CA GLY A 535 -5.22 -36.73 -56.19
C GLY A 535 -6.35 -36.09 -55.35
N GLY A 536 -7.39 -35.53 -56.00
CA GLY A 536 -8.63 -35.01 -55.37
C GLY A 536 -9.69 -36.09 -55.04
N PRO A 537 -11.02 -35.84 -55.05
CA PRO A 537 -11.81 -34.58 -55.05
C PRO A 537 -12.99 -34.66 -53.99
N PRO A 538 -14.21 -34.05 -54.11
CA PRO A 538 -14.74 -33.10 -53.09
C PRO A 538 -16.21 -33.30 -52.58
N HIS A 539 -16.66 -32.38 -51.68
CA HIS A 539 -18.06 -31.96 -51.34
C HIS A 539 -18.99 -32.90 -50.51
N PRO A 540 -20.13 -32.43 -49.90
CA PRO A 540 -20.79 -31.10 -49.87
C PRO A 540 -21.32 -30.57 -48.50
N THR A 541 -21.86 -29.34 -48.54
CA THR A 541 -22.68 -28.55 -47.57
C THR A 541 -24.11 -29.06 -47.31
N PRO A 542 -24.86 -28.57 -46.29
CA PRO A 542 -25.90 -27.50 -46.46
C PRO A 542 -26.00 -26.53 -45.23
N GLN A 543 -26.37 -25.24 -45.24
CA GLN A 543 -27.39 -24.33 -45.84
C GLN A 543 -28.63 -24.02 -44.93
N GLY A 544 -28.86 -22.72 -44.69
CA GLY A 544 -30.13 -22.05 -44.27
C GLY A 544 -30.39 -21.93 -42.74
N SER A 545 -30.93 -20.85 -42.15
CA SER A 545 -31.62 -19.63 -42.65
C SER A 545 -32.03 -18.71 -41.45
N LEU A 546 -32.02 -17.38 -41.65
CA LEU A 546 -32.67 -16.29 -40.85
C LEU A 546 -34.13 -16.04 -41.35
N PRO A 547 -34.95 -15.00 -40.97
CA PRO A 547 -34.89 -13.85 -40.00
C PRO A 547 -36.27 -13.66 -39.23
N PRO A 548 -36.86 -12.49 -38.84
CA PRO A 548 -36.47 -11.05 -38.80
C PRO A 548 -36.89 -10.18 -37.54
N GLN A 549 -36.63 -8.87 -37.66
CA GLN A 549 -36.67 -7.69 -36.76
C GLN A 549 -38.02 -7.18 -36.20
N GLY A 550 -37.95 -6.29 -35.18
CA GLY A 550 -38.99 -5.30 -34.82
C GLY A 550 -38.55 -4.28 -33.73
N TYR A 551 -38.92 -3.00 -33.91
CA TYR A 551 -38.42 -1.75 -33.30
C TYR A 551 -38.93 -1.38 -31.87
N GLY A 552 -38.23 -0.46 -31.18
CA GLY A 552 -38.85 0.48 -30.22
C GLY A 552 -37.91 1.09 -29.14
N ASN A 553 -37.74 2.43 -29.15
CA ASN A 553 -37.05 3.23 -28.12
C ASN A 553 -38.11 3.97 -27.25
N PRO A 554 -37.86 4.22 -25.94
CA PRO A 554 -37.80 5.62 -25.48
C PRO A 554 -36.78 5.90 -24.35
N GLY A 555 -36.29 7.15 -24.26
CA GLY A 555 -35.43 7.67 -23.17
C GLY A 555 -36.21 8.14 -21.92
N PRO A 556 -35.60 8.96 -21.04
CA PRO A 556 -34.78 8.53 -19.90
C PRO A 556 -35.49 8.76 -18.54
N GLN A 557 -35.25 7.88 -17.56
CA GLN A 557 -35.74 8.05 -16.19
C GLN A 557 -34.60 7.90 -15.18
N LEU A 558 -34.37 8.97 -14.42
CA LEU A 558 -33.42 9.08 -13.31
C LEU A 558 -33.74 8.02 -12.23
N GLY A 559 -32.88 7.01 -12.10
CA GLY A 559 -32.95 5.98 -11.07
C GLY A 559 -31.92 6.22 -9.96
N LEU A 560 -32.40 6.49 -8.75
CA LEU A 560 -31.64 6.50 -7.50
C LEU A 560 -30.90 5.15 -7.29
N PRO A 561 -29.67 5.13 -6.72
CA PRO A 561 -28.99 3.89 -6.42
C PRO A 561 -29.65 3.14 -5.25
N LYS A 562 -29.93 1.85 -5.48
CA LYS A 562 -30.46 0.89 -4.50
C LYS A 562 -29.50 0.75 -3.30
N GLN A 563 -30.05 0.90 -2.10
CA GLN A 563 -29.41 0.59 -0.83
C GLN A 563 -29.11 -0.91 -0.71
N TYR A 564 -27.87 -1.25 -0.35
CA TYR A 564 -27.53 -2.53 0.25
C TYR A 564 -27.71 -2.43 1.79
N PRO A 565 -28.45 -3.34 2.44
CA PRO A 565 -28.56 -3.36 3.89
C PRO A 565 -27.58 -4.39 4.49
N ASN A 566 -26.60 -3.94 5.29
CA ASN A 566 -26.15 -4.60 6.52
C ASN A 566 -24.85 -3.98 7.04
N ALA A 567 -24.97 -2.97 7.89
CA ALA A 567 -23.96 -2.63 8.88
C ALA A 567 -24.64 -2.73 10.25
N ASN A 568 -24.48 -3.87 10.93
CA ASN A 568 -25.07 -4.09 12.25
C ASN A 568 -24.29 -3.31 13.32
N ARG A 569 -24.91 -2.24 13.81
CA ARG A 569 -24.56 -1.54 15.06
C ARG A 569 -24.65 -2.49 16.25
N TYR A 570 -23.61 -2.54 17.07
CA TYR A 570 -23.71 -3.02 18.44
C TYR A 570 -23.19 -1.96 19.42
N THR A 571 -23.97 -1.73 20.46
CA THR A 571 -23.60 -0.93 21.63
C THR A 571 -23.01 -1.85 22.68
N LEU A 572 -21.78 -1.61 23.10
CA LEU A 572 -21.15 -2.30 24.23
C LEU A 572 -21.41 -1.49 25.51
N VAL A 573 -22.54 -1.76 26.16
CA VAL A 573 -22.78 -1.33 27.55
C VAL A 573 -23.03 -2.59 28.36
N ASP A 574 -22.20 -2.81 29.37
CA ASP A 574 -22.36 -3.88 30.34
C ASP A 574 -23.54 -3.55 31.27
N HIS A 575 -24.52 -4.45 31.33
CA HIS A 575 -25.50 -4.50 32.41
C HIS A 575 -25.29 -5.82 33.16
N GLY A 576 -24.57 -5.74 34.27
CA GLY A 576 -24.49 -6.83 35.23
C GLY A 576 -25.89 -7.17 35.77
N SER A 577 -26.26 -8.44 35.71
CA SER A 577 -27.11 -9.10 36.71
C SER A 577 -27.06 -10.61 36.52
N GLY A 578 -26.84 -11.32 37.63
CA GLY A 578 -26.67 -12.77 37.67
C GLY A 578 -27.93 -13.53 37.29
N SER A 579 -27.74 -14.70 36.70
CA SER A 579 -28.80 -15.66 36.39
C SER A 579 -29.23 -16.46 37.64
N PRO A 580 -30.52 -16.78 37.81
CA PRO A 580 -31.03 -17.56 38.92
C PRO A 580 -30.96 -19.08 38.64
N LYS A 581 -30.97 -19.89 39.71
CA LYS A 581 -31.20 -21.35 39.68
C LYS A 581 -32.54 -21.68 40.37
N PRO A 582 -33.26 -22.75 39.96
CA PRO A 582 -34.58 -23.07 40.53
C PRO A 582 -34.57 -24.15 41.64
N SER A 583 -35.63 -24.04 42.46
CA SER A 583 -36.33 -25.06 43.30
C SER A 583 -35.58 -25.84 44.39
N THR A 584 -35.97 -25.66 45.66
CA THR A 584 -36.98 -26.43 46.42
C THR A 584 -37.27 -25.77 47.80
N SER A 585 -38.52 -25.81 48.26
CA SER A 585 -39.00 -25.41 49.62
C SER A 585 -39.01 -26.65 50.56
N PRO A 586 -39.44 -26.61 51.86
CA PRO A 586 -40.01 -25.52 52.68
C PRO A 586 -39.53 -25.43 54.16
N HIS A 587 -39.80 -24.31 54.85
CA HIS A 587 -40.47 -24.21 56.17
C HIS A 587 -40.29 -22.83 56.86
N GLY A 588 -41.38 -22.30 57.43
CA GLY A 588 -41.36 -21.47 58.66
C GLY A 588 -41.53 -19.95 58.51
N SER A 589 -42.75 -19.45 58.71
CA SER A 589 -43.09 -18.06 59.08
C SER A 589 -42.91 -17.83 60.61
N PRO A 590 -43.30 -16.68 61.23
CA PRO A 590 -43.44 -15.27 60.77
C PRO A 590 -42.85 -14.22 61.76
N GLY A 591 -42.94 -12.92 61.43
CA GLY A 591 -42.96 -11.81 62.42
C GLY A 591 -42.65 -10.45 61.79
N LEU A 592 -43.65 -9.67 61.38
CA LEU A 592 -44.33 -8.58 62.13
C LEU A 592 -43.51 -7.27 62.22
N GLY A 593 -44.09 -6.16 61.75
CA GLY A 593 -43.67 -4.81 62.17
C GLY A 593 -43.76 -3.71 61.11
N HIS A 594 -44.96 -3.22 60.85
CA HIS A 594 -45.28 -1.95 60.15
C HIS A 594 -45.26 -0.79 61.20
N PRO A 595 -45.65 0.47 60.91
CA PRO A 595 -45.19 1.44 59.90
C PRO A 595 -45.08 2.90 60.44
N GLY A 596 -44.81 3.87 59.54
CA GLY A 596 -45.33 5.25 59.65
C GLY A 596 -44.26 6.36 59.66
N ARG A 597 -44.50 7.60 59.23
CA ARG A 597 -45.63 8.27 58.55
C ARG A 597 -45.12 9.68 58.14
N VAL A 598 -45.54 10.12 56.97
CA VAL A 598 -45.54 11.44 56.25
C VAL A 598 -45.98 12.70 57.09
N PRO A 599 -46.19 13.93 56.53
CA PRO A 599 -45.34 14.91 55.77
C PRO A 599 -45.66 16.42 56.16
N SER A 600 -45.43 17.42 55.27
CA SER A 600 -46.04 18.79 55.19
C SER A 600 -45.25 19.96 55.86
N ALA A 601 -45.19 21.25 55.45
CA ALA A 601 -45.77 22.10 54.39
C ALA A 601 -45.05 23.49 54.33
N GLY A 602 -45.01 24.13 53.14
CA GLY A 602 -45.58 25.47 52.85
C GLY A 602 -44.80 26.81 53.10
N PRO A 603 -45.01 27.88 52.27
CA PRO A 603 -44.19 29.11 52.12
C PRO A 603 -44.96 30.42 52.57
N PRO A 604 -44.65 31.72 52.23
CA PRO A 604 -44.66 32.34 50.86
C PRO A 604 -43.86 33.67 50.59
N GLY A 605 -43.93 34.15 49.31
CA GLY A 605 -43.99 35.57 48.86
C GLY A 605 -42.73 36.22 48.24
N SER A 606 -42.72 37.15 47.26
CA SER A 606 -43.61 37.62 46.17
C SER A 606 -42.92 38.84 45.48
N SER A 607 -42.92 38.98 44.13
CA SER A 607 -43.34 40.19 43.37
C SER A 607 -42.84 40.29 41.89
N HIS A 608 -43.82 40.34 40.96
CA HIS A 608 -44.03 41.16 39.72
C HIS A 608 -42.87 41.40 38.71
N GLY A 609 -42.98 41.27 37.37
CA GLY A 609 -44.06 41.09 36.37
C GLY A 609 -43.46 41.36 34.93
N PRO A 610 -44.24 41.54 33.85
CA PRO A 610 -44.97 40.52 33.05
C PRO A 610 -44.64 40.54 31.52
N GLY A 611 -45.12 39.54 30.75
CA GLY A 611 -45.27 39.72 29.29
C GLY A 611 -45.41 38.49 28.38
N ASN A 612 -46.63 37.93 28.30
CA ASN A 612 -47.28 37.24 27.16
C ASN A 612 -46.70 35.97 26.49
N ARG A 613 -47.51 34.89 26.61
CA ARG A 613 -47.72 33.82 25.62
C ARG A 613 -49.23 33.53 25.51
N PRO A 614 -49.71 33.05 24.35
CA PRO A 614 -50.71 31.98 24.39
C PRO A 614 -50.46 30.84 23.38
N GLY A 615 -50.90 29.63 23.75
CA GLY A 615 -51.30 28.49 22.88
C GLY A 615 -50.15 27.65 22.29
N SER A 616 -49.88 26.42 22.75
CA SER A 616 -50.63 25.15 22.58
C SER A 616 -50.37 24.41 21.26
N SER A 617 -49.99 23.13 21.42
CA SER A 617 -50.12 21.96 20.51
C SER A 617 -49.02 21.65 19.48
N GLY A 618 -48.58 20.38 19.51
CA GLY A 618 -48.13 19.63 18.34
C GLY A 618 -46.63 19.31 18.26
N GLY A 619 -46.21 18.11 18.70
CA GLY A 619 -45.01 17.47 18.16
C GLY A 619 -45.19 17.10 16.68
N PRO A 620 -44.12 16.80 15.94
CA PRO A 620 -43.68 15.40 15.94
C PRO A 620 -42.16 15.14 15.78
N ALA A 621 -41.78 13.95 16.24
CA ALA A 621 -40.85 12.99 15.63
C ALA A 621 -39.40 13.41 15.27
N GLY A 622 -38.47 12.89 16.07
CA GLY A 622 -37.59 11.80 15.59
C GLY A 622 -36.61 12.14 14.47
N GLY A 623 -35.70 13.10 14.69
CA GLY A 623 -34.47 13.20 13.90
C GLY A 623 -33.50 12.09 14.28
N THR A 624 -33.18 11.21 13.32
CA THR A 624 -32.06 10.27 13.45
C THR A 624 -30.77 11.06 13.68
N PRO A 625 -29.93 10.70 14.68
CA PRO A 625 -28.67 11.40 14.88
C PRO A 625 -27.78 11.14 13.66
N LYS A 626 -27.26 12.23 13.06
CA LYS A 626 -26.19 12.19 12.05
C LYS A 626 -25.10 11.22 12.51
N PRO A 627 -24.56 10.36 11.62
CA PRO A 627 -23.42 9.51 11.98
C PRO A 627 -22.26 10.40 12.43
N ARG A 628 -21.71 10.10 13.61
CA ARG A 628 -20.49 10.76 14.11
C ARG A 628 -19.31 10.34 13.25
N PRO A 629 -18.28 11.19 13.07
CA PRO A 629 -17.11 10.81 12.29
C PRO A 629 -16.49 9.55 12.89
N SER A 630 -16.32 8.50 12.10
CA SER A 630 -15.47 7.37 12.47
C SER A 630 -14.04 7.87 12.65
N GLY A 631 -13.32 7.40 13.67
CA GLY A 631 -11.89 7.64 13.77
C GLY A 631 -11.14 7.17 12.52
N PRO A 632 -9.92 7.67 12.26
CA PRO A 632 -9.13 7.35 11.08
C PRO A 632 -8.95 5.83 10.92
N GLN A 633 -9.51 5.27 9.85
CA GLN A 633 -9.50 3.84 9.56
C GLN A 633 -8.24 3.41 8.80
N THR A 634 -7.64 4.31 8.05
CA THR A 634 -6.45 4.03 7.23
C THR A 634 -5.25 4.79 7.75
N PHE A 635 -4.05 4.33 7.42
CA PHE A 635 -2.86 5.16 7.64
C PHE A 635 -2.98 6.51 6.93
N ALA A 636 -3.69 6.58 5.80
CA ALA A 636 -3.99 7.83 5.12
C ALA A 636 -4.78 8.83 5.97
N GLU A 637 -5.80 8.35 6.68
CA GLU A 637 -6.56 9.16 7.64
C GLU A 637 -5.77 9.45 8.93
N MET A 638 -4.77 8.64 9.26
CA MET A 638 -3.78 8.91 10.32
C MET A 638 -2.66 9.86 9.88
N GLY A 639 -2.71 10.38 8.64
CA GLY A 639 -1.78 11.39 8.13
C GLY A 639 -1.14 11.07 6.79
N ILE A 640 -1.21 9.85 6.27
CA ILE A 640 -0.55 9.45 5.01
C ILE A 640 -1.37 9.85 3.79
N GLN A 641 -1.42 11.14 3.48
CA GLN A 641 -1.75 11.53 2.12
C GLN A 641 -0.47 11.40 1.31
N SER A 642 -0.37 10.37 0.46
CA SER A 642 0.55 10.44 -0.66
C SER A 642 0.17 11.72 -1.41
N GLY A 643 1.09 12.67 -1.49
CA GLY A 643 0.92 13.77 -2.43
C GLY A 643 0.64 13.13 -3.78
N LYS A 644 -0.53 13.41 -4.35
CA LYS A 644 -0.73 13.11 -5.77
C LYS A 644 0.43 13.79 -6.48
N ALA A 645 1.18 13.03 -7.30
CA ALA A 645 2.10 13.67 -8.22
C ALA A 645 1.32 14.77 -8.94
N ASP A 646 1.90 15.97 -9.03
CA ASP A 646 1.24 17.09 -9.69
C ASP A 646 0.68 16.60 -11.03
N GLU A 647 -0.63 16.74 -11.25
CA GLU A 647 -1.31 16.23 -12.47
C GLU A 647 -0.60 16.70 -13.76
N LYS A 648 0.16 17.79 -13.66
CA LYS A 648 1.01 18.37 -14.71
C LYS A 648 2.16 17.49 -15.16
N ASP A 649 2.70 16.60 -14.31
CA ASP A 649 3.78 15.68 -14.68
C ASP A 649 3.24 14.40 -15.33
N CYS A 650 1.92 14.19 -15.30
CA CYS A 650 1.25 13.00 -15.86
C CYS A 650 0.88 13.13 -17.35
N VAL A 651 0.92 14.33 -17.92
CA VAL A 651 0.47 14.59 -19.29
C VAL A 651 1.67 14.45 -20.26
N VAL A 652 1.55 13.55 -21.24
CA VAL A 652 2.53 13.39 -22.34
C VAL A 652 2.43 14.57 -23.36
N MET A 653 1.48 15.47 -23.16
CA MET A 653 1.08 16.57 -24.06
C MET A 653 1.11 17.94 -23.38
#